data_AF-A0A1Q3TL38-F1
#
_entry.id   AF-A0A1Q3TL38-F1
#
_cell.length_a   1.000
_cell.length_b   1.000
_cell.length_c   1.000
_cell.angle_alpha   90.00
_cell.angle_beta   90.00
_cell.angle_gamma   90.00
#
_symmetry.space_group_name_H-M   'P 1'
#
loop_
_entity.id
_entity.type
_entity.pdbx_description
1 polymer ?
#
loop_
_entity_poly.entity_id
_entity_poly.type
_entity_poly.pdbx_seq_one_letter_code
_entity_poly.pdbx_strand_id
1 'polypeptide(L)'
;MIRKGITIAVCLFFISKTLLAQDKASTNSGGCQVPLSRQIFHDYVDAAQKNLGNLTSSGIDRLQCSIETDSLIKAQDKVRYLRGIENLLKFFAAGYKNKETANKLLPQAIHAYESCMVADKNGRSIEPVIEKASYEVGSLIISGTKIAFEKNVGFKAGQQLLVLKYCSLHPDQTFQTLRENPDMPFADSLVKAVAKKYPAQLYTYAQANNKLGYTIRNITDDNFVKTVVRMSRSKSGQQYFPFLDNVVKGKITMAELDAAEKDSVLYYRLLVKTRIEYVQRAMNKDTAIAYAELEARLRQKASDVFVTTINGLHERPDAVRFKSILPLTAQELYYLAVLTDGLIYTSSYTNGVYPQIMKKINNRGDSLLPSVHYDHYRKFISQAAAYNTLGGFLASFPDSKSADELMKTFVSQLEESAGLEDGVDVADSYASIAETLPDRAKEMLKNVQANYERNKSQGNARGQAIYTILDKLFLSADSSNGIDLTKELGIPPVYRVPFSSLTNEKGEVIVQVFFFGDEDGKLDFGIFQSMFPRTHWTIDKSNPQWILIKSTKDKPISIYANIPFDEETGKDDMAQSALRNYLRENNIKPTVTINRGHSYHANTTIAYMAPSSRIVFMGSCGGFNLINAILQKSPDAHIVASKQIGKRDINKPFIQLLMDKLRAGADIEWIPFWKEFRKNARVDGFDDYIPPHKNLGVIFIKAYSLSRS
;
A
#
# COMPACT_ATOMS: atom_id res chain seq x y z
N MET A 1 26.49 12.09 -87.95
CA MET A 1 26.06 11.76 -86.56
C MET A 1 24.59 12.15 -86.42
N ILE A 2 23.65 11.26 -86.79
CA ILE A 2 22.87 10.37 -85.90
C ILE A 2 22.18 11.09 -84.72
N ARG A 3 20.85 11.30 -84.85
CA ARG A 3 19.74 11.11 -83.88
C ARG A 3 18.47 11.76 -84.49
N LYS A 4 17.58 11.07 -85.24
CA LYS A 4 16.43 10.17 -84.86
C LYS A 4 15.59 10.73 -83.70
N GLY A 5 14.26 10.88 -83.75
CA GLY A 5 13.18 10.63 -84.73
C GLY A 5 11.87 11.30 -84.20
N ILE A 6 11.05 11.98 -85.00
CA ILE A 6 9.92 11.53 -85.85
C ILE A 6 8.71 10.94 -85.09
N THR A 7 7.63 11.73 -85.16
CA THR A 7 6.19 11.54 -84.95
C THR A 7 5.57 10.44 -85.82
N ILE A 8 4.61 9.65 -85.30
CA ILE A 8 3.54 9.00 -86.11
C ILE A 8 2.21 9.01 -85.34
N ALA A 9 1.16 9.41 -86.05
CA ALA A 9 -0.24 9.42 -85.65
C ALA A 9 -0.95 8.09 -85.98
N VAL A 10 -2.04 7.76 -85.27
CA VAL A 10 -3.09 6.86 -85.77
C VAL A 10 -4.47 7.32 -85.26
N CYS A 11 -5.34 7.68 -86.19
CA CYS A 11 -6.80 7.65 -86.06
C CYS A 11 -7.30 6.27 -86.50
N LEU A 12 -8.39 5.74 -85.90
CA LEU A 12 -9.67 5.42 -86.58
C LEU A 12 -10.61 4.57 -85.69
N PHE A 13 -11.85 5.08 -85.60
CA PHE A 13 -13.18 4.42 -85.61
C PHE A 13 -13.88 3.87 -84.35
N PHE A 14 -15.12 4.37 -84.26
CA PHE A 14 -16.28 4.07 -83.42
C PHE A 14 -16.68 2.58 -83.34
N ILE A 15 -17.30 2.18 -82.23
CA ILE A 15 -18.62 1.51 -82.18
C ILE A 15 -19.26 1.74 -80.81
N SER A 16 -20.49 2.23 -80.85
CA SER A 16 -21.47 2.37 -79.78
C SER A 16 -21.88 1.02 -79.19
N LYS A 17 -21.96 0.92 -77.86
CA LYS A 17 -22.92 0.06 -77.16
C LYS A 17 -23.18 0.61 -75.76
N THR A 18 -24.39 1.13 -75.60
CA THR A 18 -25.14 1.16 -74.35
C THR A 18 -24.91 -0.12 -73.54
N LEU A 19 -24.18 -0.01 -72.44
CA LEU A 19 -24.29 -0.97 -71.35
C LEU A 19 -25.13 -0.32 -70.26
N LEU A 20 -26.42 -0.63 -70.31
CA LEU A 20 -27.23 -0.78 -69.12
C LEU A 20 -26.43 -1.70 -68.18
N ALA A 21 -25.84 -1.15 -67.13
CA ALA A 21 -25.40 -1.93 -66.00
C ALA A 21 -26.67 -2.50 -65.33
N GLN A 22 -27.07 -3.69 -65.76
CA GLN A 22 -27.94 -4.54 -64.96
C GLN A 22 -27.14 -4.95 -63.73
N ASP A 23 -27.35 -4.25 -62.61
CA ASP A 23 -27.02 -4.73 -61.28
C ASP A 23 -27.82 -6.03 -61.03
N LYS A 24 -27.28 -7.18 -61.46
CA LYS A 24 -27.83 -8.47 -61.03
C LYS A 24 -27.56 -8.60 -59.55
N ALA A 25 -28.63 -8.61 -58.76
CA ALA A 25 -28.56 -8.77 -57.32
C ALA A 25 -28.01 -10.15 -56.94
N SER A 26 -27.16 -10.17 -55.92
CA SER A 26 -26.65 -11.38 -55.25
C SER A 26 -27.59 -11.73 -54.09
N THR A 27 -27.87 -13.02 -53.89
CA THR A 27 -28.57 -13.52 -52.71
C THR A 27 -27.55 -14.06 -51.73
N ASN A 28 -27.07 -13.24 -50.81
CA ASN A 28 -26.48 -13.71 -49.55
C ASN A 28 -26.37 -12.57 -48.53
N SER A 29 -27.25 -12.66 -47.53
CA SER A 29 -27.36 -11.98 -46.23
C SER A 29 -28.86 -11.99 -45.87
N GLY A 30 -29.31 -12.92 -45.02
CA GLY A 30 -30.68 -12.92 -44.49
C GLY A 30 -31.88 -13.03 -45.47
N GLY A 31 -31.65 -13.29 -46.76
CA GLY A 31 -32.72 -13.51 -47.76
C GLY A 31 -33.16 -12.28 -48.58
N CYS A 32 -32.46 -11.14 -48.50
CA CYS A 32 -32.73 -9.96 -49.33
C CYS A 32 -31.79 -9.86 -50.54
N GLN A 33 -32.23 -9.16 -51.59
CA GLN A 33 -31.45 -8.92 -52.80
C GLN A 33 -30.47 -7.77 -52.62
N VAL A 34 -29.17 -8.06 -52.65
CA VAL A 34 -28.10 -7.06 -52.49
C VAL A 34 -27.47 -6.73 -53.85
N PRO A 35 -27.38 -5.44 -54.24
CA PRO A 35 -26.67 -5.07 -55.46
C PRO A 35 -25.18 -5.41 -55.38
N LEU A 36 -24.62 -5.92 -56.48
CA LEU A 36 -23.24 -6.39 -56.54
C LEU A 36 -22.23 -5.32 -56.08
N SER A 37 -22.51 -4.05 -56.38
CA SER A 37 -21.71 -2.90 -55.96
C SER A 37 -21.59 -2.69 -54.44
N ARG A 38 -22.44 -3.33 -53.64
CA ARG A 38 -22.43 -3.23 -52.17
C ARG A 38 -22.20 -4.55 -51.44
N GLN A 39 -22.15 -5.68 -52.14
CA GLN A 39 -21.95 -7.01 -51.55
C GLN A 39 -20.74 -7.05 -50.60
N ILE A 40 -19.63 -6.41 -50.98
CA ILE A 40 -18.40 -6.38 -50.17
C ILE A 40 -18.61 -5.82 -48.75
N PHE A 41 -19.55 -4.89 -48.56
CA PHE A 41 -19.83 -4.31 -47.23
C PHE A 41 -20.66 -5.25 -46.35
N HIS A 42 -21.54 -6.05 -46.96
CA HIS A 42 -22.25 -7.12 -46.26
C HIS A 42 -21.27 -8.23 -45.85
N ASP A 43 -20.37 -8.62 -46.75
CA ASP A 43 -19.34 -9.61 -46.46
C ASP A 43 -18.44 -9.19 -45.27
N TYR A 44 -18.14 -7.90 -45.13
CA TYR A 44 -17.40 -7.38 -43.98
C TYR A 44 -18.19 -7.45 -42.67
N VAL A 45 -19.49 -7.17 -42.70
CA VAL A 45 -20.37 -7.32 -41.53
C VAL A 45 -20.47 -8.79 -41.14
N ASP A 46 -20.68 -9.68 -42.09
CA ASP A 46 -20.79 -11.13 -41.87
C ASP A 46 -19.48 -11.71 -41.31
N ALA A 47 -18.34 -11.26 -41.82
CA ALA A 47 -17.03 -11.63 -41.27
C ALA A 47 -16.85 -11.14 -39.82
N ALA A 48 -17.27 -9.90 -39.51
CA ALA A 48 -17.22 -9.37 -38.16
C ALA A 48 -18.18 -10.11 -37.20
N GLN A 49 -19.37 -10.48 -37.68
CA GLN A 49 -20.33 -11.29 -36.93
C GLN A 49 -19.81 -12.70 -36.66
N LYS A 50 -19.17 -13.35 -37.63
CA LYS A 50 -18.55 -14.67 -37.45
C LYS A 50 -17.47 -14.67 -36.35
N ASN A 51 -16.72 -13.58 -36.23
CA ASN A 51 -15.70 -13.42 -35.18
C ASN A 51 -16.28 -13.33 -33.76
N LEU A 52 -17.59 -13.10 -33.61
CA LEU A 52 -18.27 -13.11 -32.32
C LEU A 52 -18.65 -14.53 -31.84
N GLY A 53 -18.44 -15.57 -32.67
CA GLY A 53 -18.70 -16.96 -32.31
C GLY A 53 -20.18 -17.25 -32.01
N ASN A 54 -20.46 -18.01 -30.94
CA ASN A 54 -21.82 -18.42 -30.56
C ASN A 54 -22.59 -17.35 -29.73
N LEU A 55 -22.21 -16.07 -29.82
CA LEU A 55 -23.00 -14.99 -29.21
C LEU A 55 -24.31 -14.84 -29.99
N THR A 56 -25.42 -14.61 -29.29
CA THR A 56 -26.73 -14.44 -29.94
C THR A 56 -26.74 -13.16 -30.78
N SER A 57 -26.54 -13.28 -32.09
CA SER A 57 -26.50 -12.19 -33.06
C SER A 57 -27.85 -11.92 -33.74
N SER A 58 -28.95 -12.34 -33.11
CA SER A 58 -30.30 -12.21 -33.67
C SER A 58 -30.61 -10.75 -33.99
N GLY A 59 -30.72 -10.45 -35.29
CA GLY A 59 -31.10 -9.13 -35.79
C GLY A 59 -30.07 -8.42 -36.66
N ILE A 60 -28.82 -8.89 -36.76
CA ILE A 60 -27.82 -8.27 -37.65
C ILE A 60 -28.19 -8.47 -39.12
N ASP A 61 -28.45 -9.70 -39.56
CA ASP A 61 -28.88 -9.99 -40.93
C ASP A 61 -30.18 -9.25 -41.29
N ARG A 62 -31.14 -9.19 -40.34
CA ARG A 62 -32.37 -8.41 -40.49
C ARG A 62 -32.05 -6.92 -40.70
N LEU A 63 -31.13 -6.37 -39.92
CA LEU A 63 -30.73 -4.97 -40.02
C LEU A 63 -30.03 -4.68 -41.36
N GLN A 64 -29.12 -5.55 -41.80
CA GLN A 64 -28.50 -5.47 -43.13
C GLN A 64 -29.55 -5.43 -44.24
N CYS A 65 -30.54 -6.32 -44.18
CA CYS A 65 -31.65 -6.31 -45.13
C CYS A 65 -32.55 -5.08 -45.03
N SER A 66 -32.82 -4.58 -43.83
CA SER A 66 -33.61 -3.36 -43.66
C SER A 66 -32.93 -2.14 -44.29
N ILE A 67 -31.60 -2.06 -44.26
CA ILE A 67 -30.83 -0.99 -44.91
C ILE A 67 -30.95 -1.10 -46.43
N GLU A 68 -30.83 -2.31 -47.00
CA GLU A 68 -30.90 -2.48 -48.45
C GLU A 68 -32.30 -2.29 -49.02
N THR A 69 -33.34 -2.69 -48.29
CA THR A 69 -34.73 -2.58 -48.73
C THR A 69 -35.35 -1.21 -48.50
N ASP A 70 -34.77 -0.37 -47.65
CA ASP A 70 -35.26 0.99 -47.42
C ASP A 70 -34.99 1.89 -48.64
N SER A 71 -36.06 2.38 -49.27
CA SER A 71 -36.01 3.25 -50.44
C SER A 71 -35.67 4.70 -50.10
N LEU A 72 -35.78 5.11 -48.84
CA LEU A 72 -35.47 6.47 -48.38
C LEU A 72 -33.96 6.66 -48.12
N ILE A 73 -33.20 5.58 -47.99
CA ILE A 73 -31.75 5.63 -47.77
C ILE A 73 -31.03 5.67 -49.12
N LYS A 74 -30.20 6.71 -49.34
CA LYS A 74 -29.37 6.80 -50.56
C LYS A 74 -28.27 5.76 -50.55
N ALA A 75 -27.78 5.35 -51.72
CA ALA A 75 -26.76 4.31 -51.86
C ALA A 75 -25.51 4.57 -50.99
N GLN A 76 -25.04 5.82 -50.92
CA GLN A 76 -23.90 6.20 -50.08
C GLN A 76 -24.18 6.06 -48.58
N ASP A 77 -25.41 6.37 -48.14
CA ASP A 77 -25.82 6.24 -46.75
C ASP A 77 -26.00 4.76 -46.35
N LYS A 78 -26.45 3.90 -47.28
CA LYS A 78 -26.48 2.45 -47.07
C LYS A 78 -25.10 1.89 -46.77
N VAL A 79 -24.11 2.24 -47.60
CA VAL A 79 -22.70 1.87 -47.36
C VAL A 79 -22.20 2.39 -46.02
N ARG A 80 -22.53 3.65 -45.68
CA ARG A 80 -22.14 4.27 -44.41
C ARG A 80 -22.72 3.50 -43.21
N TYR A 81 -23.99 3.08 -43.26
CA TYR A 81 -24.60 2.30 -42.18
C TYR A 81 -24.06 0.87 -42.10
N LEU A 82 -23.78 0.20 -43.21
CA LEU A 82 -23.17 -1.14 -43.18
C LEU A 82 -21.78 -1.11 -42.55
N ARG A 83 -20.95 -0.12 -42.91
CA ARG A 83 -19.63 0.09 -42.26
C ARG A 83 -19.75 0.46 -40.78
N GLY A 84 -20.84 1.11 -40.39
CA GLY A 84 -21.13 1.38 -38.98
C GLY A 84 -21.42 0.12 -38.19
N ILE A 85 -22.19 -0.82 -38.75
CA ILE A 85 -22.44 -2.13 -38.14
C ILE A 85 -21.12 -2.92 -38.02
N GLU A 86 -20.33 -2.97 -39.09
CA GLU A 86 -19.02 -3.64 -39.08
C GLU A 86 -18.14 -3.14 -37.93
N ASN A 87 -18.01 -1.81 -37.80
CA ASN A 87 -17.19 -1.21 -36.75
C ASN A 87 -17.78 -1.42 -35.34
N LEU A 88 -19.10 -1.39 -35.19
CA LEU A 88 -19.78 -1.72 -33.93
C LEU A 88 -19.37 -3.12 -33.46
N LEU A 89 -19.45 -4.12 -34.34
CA LEU A 89 -19.14 -5.51 -34.02
C LEU A 89 -17.65 -5.70 -33.72
N LYS A 90 -16.75 -5.07 -34.49
CA LYS A 90 -15.30 -5.09 -34.23
C LYS A 90 -14.96 -4.47 -32.88
N PHE A 91 -15.54 -3.31 -32.57
CA PHE A 91 -15.32 -2.61 -31.31
C PHE A 91 -15.87 -3.42 -30.12
N PHE A 92 -17.04 -4.04 -30.30
CA PHE A 92 -17.63 -4.95 -29.34
C PHE A 92 -16.75 -6.18 -29.06
N ALA A 93 -16.26 -6.85 -30.11
CA ALA A 93 -15.40 -8.02 -29.99
C ALA A 93 -14.09 -7.72 -29.24
N ALA A 94 -13.53 -6.53 -29.45
CA ALA A 94 -12.32 -6.09 -28.75
C ALA A 94 -12.58 -5.80 -27.26
N GLY A 95 -13.74 -5.23 -26.92
CA GLY A 95 -14.06 -4.76 -25.57
C GLY A 95 -14.69 -5.81 -24.64
N TYR A 96 -15.42 -6.80 -25.16
CA TYR A 96 -16.26 -7.69 -24.33
C TYR A 96 -15.92 -9.16 -24.55
N LYS A 97 -14.98 -9.67 -23.74
CA LYS A 97 -14.53 -11.08 -23.79
C LYS A 97 -15.36 -12.04 -22.92
N ASN A 98 -16.04 -11.52 -21.90
CA ASN A 98 -16.90 -12.34 -21.03
C ASN A 98 -18.23 -12.65 -21.74
N LYS A 99 -18.52 -13.95 -21.93
CA LYS A 99 -19.66 -14.43 -22.72
C LYS A 99 -21.02 -14.02 -22.15
N GLU A 100 -21.18 -14.04 -20.83
CA GLU A 100 -22.46 -13.71 -20.19
C GLU A 100 -22.79 -12.22 -20.34
N THR A 101 -21.81 -11.36 -20.07
CA THR A 101 -21.95 -9.91 -20.23
C THR A 101 -22.16 -9.55 -21.70
N ALA A 102 -21.41 -10.19 -22.60
CA ALA A 102 -21.53 -9.96 -24.03
C ALA A 102 -22.93 -10.33 -24.57
N ASN A 103 -23.49 -11.47 -24.15
CA ASN A 103 -24.83 -11.90 -24.57
C ASN A 103 -25.94 -10.92 -24.15
N LYS A 104 -25.76 -10.22 -23.02
CA LYS A 104 -26.72 -9.21 -22.55
C LYS A 104 -26.59 -7.88 -23.31
N LEU A 105 -25.36 -7.47 -23.62
CA LEU A 105 -25.07 -6.15 -24.21
C LEU A 105 -25.26 -6.09 -25.73
N LEU A 106 -24.90 -7.15 -26.46
CA LEU A 106 -24.93 -7.12 -27.93
C LEU A 106 -26.33 -6.85 -28.51
N PRO A 107 -27.43 -7.48 -28.06
CA PRO A 107 -28.77 -7.19 -28.56
C PRO A 107 -29.20 -5.74 -28.28
N GLN A 108 -28.82 -5.19 -27.12
CA GLN A 108 -29.11 -3.80 -26.75
C GLN A 108 -28.34 -2.82 -27.63
N ALA A 109 -27.08 -3.12 -27.94
CA ALA A 109 -26.26 -2.32 -28.84
C ALA A 109 -26.81 -2.32 -30.27
N ILE A 110 -27.25 -3.47 -30.79
CA ILE A 110 -27.88 -3.57 -32.10
C ILE A 110 -29.18 -2.76 -32.15
N HIS A 111 -30.04 -2.88 -31.14
CA HIS A 111 -31.27 -2.10 -31.06
C HIS A 111 -30.97 -0.58 -31.00
N ALA A 112 -30.01 -0.17 -30.17
CA ALA A 112 -29.62 1.23 -30.07
C ALA A 112 -29.09 1.76 -31.41
N TYR A 113 -28.29 0.96 -32.13
CA TYR A 113 -27.80 1.31 -33.46
C TYR A 113 -28.94 1.50 -34.46
N GLU A 114 -29.90 0.58 -34.51
CA GLU A 114 -31.09 0.68 -35.37
C GLU A 114 -31.90 1.95 -35.04
N SER A 115 -32.05 2.28 -33.76
CA SER A 115 -32.75 3.50 -33.32
C SER A 115 -32.00 4.78 -33.73
N CYS A 116 -30.67 4.79 -33.61
CA CYS A 116 -29.82 5.88 -34.10
C CYS A 116 -29.92 6.04 -35.62
N MET A 117 -29.92 4.93 -36.38
CA MET A 117 -30.09 4.94 -37.83
C MET A 117 -31.46 5.52 -38.24
N VAL A 118 -32.52 5.14 -37.54
CA VAL A 118 -33.87 5.71 -37.76
C VAL A 118 -33.90 7.20 -37.45
N ALA A 119 -33.24 7.66 -36.39
CA ALA A 119 -33.13 9.08 -36.10
C ALA A 119 -32.32 9.83 -37.19
N ASP A 120 -31.15 9.31 -37.56
CA ASP A 120 -30.24 9.93 -38.53
C ASP A 120 -30.86 10.08 -39.92
N LYS A 121 -31.50 9.02 -40.44
CA LYS A 121 -32.14 9.08 -41.77
C LYS A 121 -33.30 10.09 -41.84
N ASN A 122 -33.90 10.40 -40.69
CA ASN A 122 -34.98 11.38 -40.57
C ASN A 122 -34.45 12.79 -40.18
N GLY A 123 -33.14 13.01 -40.16
CA GLY A 123 -32.51 14.27 -39.76
C GLY A 123 -32.71 14.63 -38.29
N ARG A 124 -33.06 13.66 -37.43
CA ARG A 124 -33.28 13.85 -35.99
C ARG A 124 -32.00 13.56 -35.21
N SER A 125 -31.92 14.16 -34.02
CA SER A 125 -30.83 13.93 -33.07
C SER A 125 -30.81 12.47 -32.59
N ILE A 126 -29.63 11.85 -32.55
CA ILE A 126 -29.42 10.55 -31.87
C ILE A 126 -29.29 10.67 -30.35
N GLU A 127 -29.17 11.88 -29.81
CA GLU A 127 -28.97 12.14 -28.38
C GLU A 127 -29.97 11.41 -27.47
N PRO A 128 -31.30 11.39 -27.75
CA PRO A 128 -32.26 10.70 -26.90
C PRO A 128 -32.05 9.18 -26.82
N VAL A 129 -31.39 8.58 -27.82
CA VAL A 129 -31.03 7.17 -27.81
C VAL A 129 -29.87 6.94 -26.83
N ILE A 130 -28.86 7.80 -26.86
CA ILE A 130 -27.69 7.75 -25.98
C ILE A 130 -28.08 8.05 -24.53
N GLU A 131 -29.00 9.00 -24.33
CA GLU A 131 -29.53 9.35 -23.01
C GLU A 131 -30.16 8.14 -22.31
N LYS A 132 -30.99 7.37 -23.04
CA LYS A 132 -31.66 6.17 -22.52
C LYS A 132 -30.74 4.95 -22.37
N ALA A 133 -29.66 4.89 -23.15
CA ALA A 133 -28.72 3.77 -23.12
C ALA A 133 -27.89 3.73 -21.83
N SER A 134 -27.39 2.54 -21.46
CA SER A 134 -26.33 2.43 -20.45
C SER A 134 -25.03 3.06 -20.97
N TYR A 135 -24.05 3.27 -20.08
CA TYR A 135 -22.73 3.76 -20.49
C TYR A 135 -22.07 2.82 -21.52
N GLU A 136 -22.13 1.52 -21.28
CA GLU A 136 -21.57 0.47 -22.13
C GLU A 136 -22.18 0.52 -23.53
N VAL A 137 -23.52 0.53 -23.61
CA VAL A 137 -24.26 0.57 -24.89
C VAL A 137 -24.01 1.88 -25.61
N GLY A 138 -24.11 3.02 -24.93
CA GLY A 138 -23.86 4.31 -25.57
C GLY A 138 -22.42 4.47 -26.06
N SER A 139 -21.43 3.94 -25.32
CA SER A 139 -20.01 3.94 -25.71
C SER A 139 -19.78 3.13 -26.98
N LEU A 140 -20.42 1.96 -27.10
CA LEU A 140 -20.40 1.18 -28.35
C LEU A 140 -20.94 1.98 -29.53
N ILE A 141 -22.02 2.75 -29.36
CA ILE A 141 -22.58 3.59 -30.42
C ILE A 141 -21.63 4.75 -30.75
N ILE A 142 -21.31 5.61 -29.79
CA ILE A 142 -20.54 6.83 -30.07
C ILE A 142 -19.09 6.53 -30.48
N SER A 143 -18.42 5.61 -29.80
CA SER A 143 -17.02 5.29 -30.06
C SER A 143 -16.88 4.29 -31.21
N GLY A 144 -17.75 3.27 -31.25
CA GLY A 144 -17.68 2.20 -32.24
C GLY A 144 -18.30 2.56 -33.60
N THR A 145 -19.16 3.59 -33.68
CA THR A 145 -19.91 3.87 -34.92
C THR A 145 -19.77 5.31 -35.44
N LYS A 146 -18.65 5.97 -35.13
CA LYS A 146 -18.30 7.31 -35.66
C LYS A 146 -18.56 7.45 -37.16
N ILE A 147 -18.16 6.45 -37.94
CA ILE A 147 -18.34 6.45 -39.39
C ILE A 147 -19.81 6.57 -39.83
N ALA A 148 -20.74 6.07 -39.02
CA ALA A 148 -22.16 6.14 -39.28
C ALA A 148 -22.74 7.51 -38.88
N PHE A 149 -22.43 7.97 -37.67
CA PHE A 149 -23.20 9.03 -37.03
C PHE A 149 -22.44 10.32 -36.70
N GLU A 150 -21.15 10.45 -37.01
CA GLU A 150 -20.37 11.65 -36.67
C GLU A 150 -20.97 12.96 -37.23
N LYS A 151 -21.69 12.88 -38.35
CA LYS A 151 -22.38 14.02 -38.97
C LYS A 151 -23.78 14.31 -38.39
N ASN A 152 -24.29 13.47 -37.49
CA ASN A 152 -25.60 13.66 -36.89
C ASN A 152 -25.59 14.85 -35.92
N VAL A 153 -26.66 15.64 -35.90
CA VAL A 153 -26.79 16.82 -35.02
C VAL A 153 -26.68 16.50 -33.53
N GLY A 154 -27.05 15.28 -33.13
CA GLY A 154 -27.00 14.79 -31.74
C GLY A 154 -25.69 14.13 -31.34
N PHE A 155 -24.74 13.95 -32.27
CA PHE A 155 -23.55 13.14 -32.01
C PHE A 155 -22.65 13.74 -30.91
N LYS A 156 -22.40 15.05 -30.98
CA LYS A 156 -21.59 15.77 -29.98
C LYS A 156 -22.27 15.80 -28.61
N ALA A 157 -23.58 16.01 -28.56
CA ALA A 157 -24.35 15.96 -27.31
C ALA A 157 -24.32 14.53 -26.71
N GLY A 158 -24.45 13.49 -27.54
CA GLY A 158 -24.28 12.10 -27.13
C GLY A 158 -22.88 11.78 -26.57
N GLN A 159 -21.81 12.31 -27.18
CA GLN A 159 -20.45 12.23 -26.63
C GLN A 159 -20.36 12.85 -25.24
N GLN A 160 -20.96 14.03 -25.07
CA GLN A 160 -20.97 14.71 -23.78
C GLN A 160 -21.74 13.90 -22.73
N LEU A 161 -22.92 13.35 -23.06
CA LEU A 161 -23.70 12.48 -22.17
C LEU A 161 -22.92 11.23 -21.73
N LEU A 162 -22.08 10.67 -22.59
CA LEU A 162 -21.22 9.55 -22.19
C LEU A 162 -20.17 9.94 -21.16
N VAL A 163 -19.55 11.11 -21.31
CA VAL A 163 -18.64 11.64 -20.29
C VAL A 163 -19.38 11.84 -18.96
N LEU A 164 -20.61 12.36 -18.99
CA LEU A 164 -21.44 12.47 -17.79
C LEU A 164 -21.69 11.11 -17.12
N LYS A 165 -22.16 10.12 -17.90
CA LYS A 165 -22.41 8.76 -17.41
C LYS A 165 -21.15 8.13 -16.83
N TYR A 166 -20.00 8.31 -17.49
CA TYR A 166 -18.72 7.80 -17.00
C TYR A 166 -18.33 8.40 -15.65
N CYS A 167 -18.39 9.73 -15.52
CA CYS A 167 -18.08 10.42 -14.27
C CYS A 167 -19.04 10.01 -13.13
N SER A 168 -20.30 9.71 -13.44
CA SER A 168 -21.26 9.19 -12.46
C SER A 168 -20.91 7.77 -11.97
N LEU A 169 -20.41 6.90 -12.86
CA LEU A 169 -19.97 5.54 -12.52
C LEU A 169 -18.60 5.51 -11.82
N HIS A 170 -17.71 6.43 -12.20
CA HIS A 170 -16.33 6.52 -11.74
C HIS A 170 -16.03 7.93 -11.19
N PRO A 171 -16.65 8.32 -10.06
CA PRO A 171 -16.51 9.67 -9.54
C PRO A 171 -15.06 10.03 -9.17
N ASP A 172 -14.23 9.05 -8.82
CA ASP A 172 -12.79 9.20 -8.56
C ASP A 172 -11.96 9.58 -9.81
N GLN A 173 -12.47 9.32 -11.02
CA GLN A 173 -11.78 9.62 -12.28
C GLN A 173 -12.27 10.93 -12.92
N THR A 174 -13.29 11.57 -12.35
CA THR A 174 -13.98 12.74 -12.94
C THR A 174 -13.00 13.85 -13.35
N PHE A 175 -12.04 14.24 -12.50
CA PHE A 175 -11.10 15.31 -12.84
C PHE A 175 -10.18 14.94 -14.01
N GLN A 176 -9.71 13.69 -14.08
CA GLN A 176 -8.91 13.21 -15.19
C GLN A 176 -9.72 13.23 -16.49
N THR A 177 -10.95 12.69 -16.44
CA THR A 177 -11.85 12.65 -17.59
C THR A 177 -12.17 14.05 -18.11
N LEU A 178 -12.42 15.02 -17.22
CA LEU A 178 -12.66 16.42 -17.60
C LEU A 178 -11.42 17.11 -18.17
N ARG A 179 -10.20 16.71 -17.76
CA ARG A 179 -8.97 17.22 -18.36
C ARG A 179 -8.83 16.73 -19.81
N GLU A 180 -9.17 15.48 -20.06
CA GLU A 180 -9.14 14.84 -21.38
C GLU A 180 -10.30 15.32 -22.28
N ASN A 181 -11.39 15.80 -21.67
CA ASN A 181 -12.57 16.36 -22.34
C ASN A 181 -12.79 17.81 -21.89
N PRO A 182 -11.99 18.77 -22.37
CA PRO A 182 -11.96 20.13 -21.81
C PRO A 182 -13.17 21.00 -22.22
N ASP A 183 -13.98 20.56 -23.19
CA ASP A 183 -15.11 21.31 -23.76
C ASP A 183 -16.48 20.89 -23.19
N MET A 184 -16.48 20.26 -22.02
CA MET A 184 -17.70 19.75 -21.39
C MET A 184 -18.56 20.90 -20.82
N PRO A 185 -19.85 21.02 -21.25
CA PRO A 185 -20.70 22.16 -20.87
C PRO A 185 -21.09 22.15 -19.38
N PHE A 186 -21.05 21.00 -18.72
CA PHE A 186 -21.37 20.81 -17.30
C PHE A 186 -20.13 20.46 -16.46
N ALA A 187 -18.92 20.81 -16.94
CA ALA A 187 -17.67 20.54 -16.22
C ALA A 187 -17.67 21.14 -14.81
N ASP A 188 -18.24 22.33 -14.63
CA ASP A 188 -18.34 23.01 -13.34
C ASP A 188 -19.22 22.22 -12.34
N SER A 189 -20.34 21.68 -12.83
CA SER A 189 -21.31 20.92 -12.05
C SER A 189 -20.72 19.58 -11.62
N LEU A 190 -20.00 18.91 -12.53
CA LEU A 190 -19.26 17.69 -12.20
C LEU A 190 -18.16 17.94 -11.17
N VAL A 191 -17.39 19.03 -11.32
CA VAL A 191 -16.39 19.43 -10.33
C VAL A 191 -17.03 19.63 -8.95
N LYS A 192 -18.13 20.39 -8.86
CA LYS A 192 -18.84 20.64 -7.59
C LYS A 192 -19.34 19.33 -6.96
N ALA A 193 -19.86 18.41 -7.76
CA ALA A 193 -20.40 17.13 -7.28
C ALA A 193 -19.34 16.25 -6.61
N VAL A 194 -18.09 16.29 -7.09
CA VAL A 194 -17.02 15.41 -6.59
C VAL A 194 -15.99 16.13 -5.69
N ALA A 195 -16.04 17.46 -5.64
CA ALA A 195 -15.07 18.32 -4.94
C ALA A 195 -14.80 17.91 -3.49
N LYS A 196 -15.87 17.75 -2.69
CA LYS A 196 -15.75 17.39 -1.26
C LYS A 196 -15.23 15.97 -1.04
N LYS A 197 -15.50 15.06 -1.99
CA LYS A 197 -15.08 13.67 -1.92
C LYS A 197 -13.61 13.49 -2.32
N TYR A 198 -13.13 14.29 -3.28
CA TYR A 198 -11.74 14.24 -3.76
C TYR A 198 -11.05 15.61 -3.71
N PRO A 199 -10.89 16.19 -2.51
CA PRO A 199 -10.35 17.55 -2.37
C PRO A 199 -8.89 17.67 -2.81
N ALA A 200 -8.09 16.60 -2.68
CA ALA A 200 -6.70 16.58 -3.12
C ALA A 200 -6.59 16.65 -4.67
N GLN A 201 -7.51 15.98 -5.38
CA GLN A 201 -7.61 16.11 -6.83
C GLN A 201 -8.04 17.53 -7.20
N LEU A 202 -9.08 18.07 -6.56
CA LEU A 202 -9.52 19.44 -6.80
C LEU A 202 -8.37 20.45 -6.63
N TYR A 203 -7.60 20.33 -5.54
CA TYR A 203 -6.41 21.14 -5.29
C TYR A 203 -5.43 21.04 -6.46
N THR A 204 -5.06 19.82 -6.85
CA THR A 204 -4.07 19.55 -7.90
C THR A 204 -4.50 20.10 -9.26
N TYR A 205 -5.74 19.81 -9.68
CA TYR A 205 -6.25 20.27 -10.97
C TYR A 205 -6.51 21.78 -11.00
N ALA A 206 -6.80 22.42 -9.87
CA ALA A 206 -6.92 23.88 -9.77
C ALA A 206 -5.58 24.60 -10.00
N GLN A 207 -4.43 23.96 -9.72
CA GLN A 207 -3.10 24.53 -9.98
C GLN A 207 -2.73 24.53 -11.47
N ALA A 208 -3.32 23.62 -12.25
CA ALA A 208 -2.93 23.39 -13.61
C ALA A 208 -3.23 24.60 -14.52
N ASN A 209 -2.27 24.92 -15.40
CA ASN A 209 -2.43 25.95 -16.42
C ASN A 209 -3.07 25.37 -17.70
N ASN A 210 -4.29 24.84 -17.57
CA ASN A 210 -5.06 24.28 -18.68
C ASN A 210 -6.55 24.63 -18.55
N LYS A 211 -7.35 24.29 -19.57
CA LYS A 211 -8.78 24.64 -19.64
C LYS A 211 -9.57 24.19 -18.41
N LEU A 212 -9.37 22.97 -17.94
CA LEU A 212 -10.02 22.48 -16.70
C LEU A 212 -9.60 23.31 -15.48
N GLY A 213 -8.31 23.61 -15.33
CA GLY A 213 -7.83 24.47 -14.24
C GLY A 213 -8.44 25.87 -14.26
N TYR A 214 -8.68 26.44 -15.46
CA TYR A 214 -9.43 27.71 -15.60
C TYR A 214 -10.91 27.54 -15.22
N THR A 215 -11.57 26.47 -15.67
CA THR A 215 -12.96 26.17 -15.29
C THR A 215 -13.11 26.08 -13.78
N ILE A 216 -12.24 25.30 -13.10
CA ILE A 216 -12.27 25.15 -11.64
C ILE A 216 -12.09 26.50 -10.94
N ARG A 217 -11.14 27.34 -11.39
CA ARG A 217 -10.86 28.65 -10.80
C ARG A 217 -12.01 29.66 -10.96
N ASN A 218 -12.84 29.49 -11.99
CA ASN A 218 -13.98 30.35 -12.24
C ASN A 218 -15.25 29.94 -11.48
N ILE A 219 -15.23 28.81 -10.75
CA ILE A 219 -16.31 28.41 -9.85
C ILE A 219 -16.27 29.32 -8.61
N THR A 220 -17.19 30.29 -8.55
CA THR A 220 -17.24 31.34 -7.52
C THR A 220 -18.51 31.31 -6.67
N ASP A 221 -19.42 30.40 -6.98
CA ASP A 221 -20.70 30.13 -6.31
C ASP A 221 -20.61 28.99 -5.28
N ASP A 222 -19.52 28.22 -5.26
CA ASP A 222 -19.27 27.14 -4.27
C ASP A 222 -18.15 27.54 -3.29
N ASN A 223 -18.49 27.70 -2.01
CA ASN A 223 -17.52 28.12 -0.97
C ASN A 223 -16.38 27.12 -0.76
N PHE A 224 -16.65 25.82 -0.90
CA PHE A 224 -15.65 24.78 -0.73
C PHE A 224 -14.63 24.84 -1.88
N VAL A 225 -15.11 24.89 -3.12
CA VAL A 225 -14.26 25.00 -4.31
C VAL A 225 -13.42 26.27 -4.27
N LYS A 226 -14.02 27.42 -3.94
CA LYS A 226 -13.29 28.70 -3.78
C LYS A 226 -12.17 28.60 -2.74
N THR A 227 -12.44 27.93 -1.62
CA THR A 227 -11.45 27.78 -0.56
C THR A 227 -10.27 26.93 -1.03
N VAL A 228 -10.52 25.80 -1.68
CA VAL A 228 -9.47 24.94 -2.24
C VAL A 228 -8.70 25.64 -3.36
N VAL A 229 -9.36 26.40 -4.23
CA VAL A 229 -8.71 27.24 -5.25
C VAL A 229 -7.80 28.29 -4.62
N ARG A 230 -8.24 28.95 -3.55
CA ARG A 230 -7.41 29.92 -2.82
C ARG A 230 -6.18 29.23 -2.19
N MET A 231 -6.35 28.03 -1.62
CA MET A 231 -5.23 27.22 -1.12
C MET A 231 -4.26 26.86 -2.25
N SER A 232 -4.76 26.37 -3.39
CA SER A 232 -3.93 25.87 -4.49
C SER A 232 -3.07 26.95 -5.15
N ARG A 233 -3.49 28.22 -5.03
CA ARG A 233 -2.77 29.40 -5.49
C ARG A 233 -1.82 30.00 -4.45
N SER A 234 -1.86 29.54 -3.20
CA SER A 234 -0.92 29.97 -2.16
C SER A 234 0.39 29.18 -2.23
N LYS A 235 1.51 29.85 -1.91
CA LYS A 235 2.81 29.19 -1.73
C LYS A 235 2.80 28.20 -0.56
N SER A 236 2.00 28.45 0.48
CA SER A 236 1.83 27.58 1.65
C SER A 236 0.59 26.68 1.55
N GLY A 237 -0.01 26.53 0.35
CA GLY A 237 -1.27 25.79 0.16
C GLY A 237 -1.29 24.38 0.77
N GLN A 238 -0.19 23.65 0.68
CA GLN A 238 -0.06 22.30 1.25
C GLN A 238 -0.05 22.28 2.80
N GLN A 239 0.26 23.39 3.44
CA GLN A 239 0.25 23.54 4.91
C GLN A 239 -1.15 23.86 5.42
N TYR A 240 -2.01 24.45 4.58
CA TYR A 240 -3.39 24.70 4.97
C TYR A 240 -4.27 23.47 4.85
N PHE A 241 -3.91 22.55 3.94
CA PHE A 241 -4.74 21.41 3.57
C PHE A 241 -5.15 20.49 4.75
N PRO A 242 -4.28 20.19 5.73
CA PRO A 242 -4.66 19.51 6.98
C PRO A 242 -5.85 20.14 7.72
N PHE A 243 -6.07 21.44 7.55
CA PHE A 243 -7.09 22.23 8.21
C PHE A 243 -8.27 22.55 7.30
N LEU A 244 -8.39 21.89 6.13
CA LEU A 244 -9.37 22.26 5.09
C LEU A 244 -10.80 22.39 5.61
N ASP A 245 -11.29 21.43 6.38
CA ASP A 245 -12.64 21.49 6.96
C ASP A 245 -12.82 22.69 7.89
N ASN A 246 -11.84 22.95 8.78
CA ASN A 246 -11.85 24.09 9.69
C ASN A 246 -11.74 25.45 8.95
N VAL A 247 -10.96 25.53 7.87
CA VAL A 247 -10.85 26.73 7.04
C VAL A 247 -12.15 27.00 6.28
N VAL A 248 -12.77 25.97 5.70
CA VAL A 248 -14.06 26.10 4.99
C VAL A 248 -15.16 26.56 5.93
N LYS A 249 -15.14 26.11 7.19
CA LYS A 249 -16.09 26.49 8.25
C LYS A 249 -15.77 27.82 8.92
N GLY A 250 -14.66 28.48 8.56
CA GLY A 250 -14.24 29.75 9.17
C GLY A 250 -13.76 29.64 10.61
N LYS A 251 -13.43 28.43 11.10
CA LYS A 251 -12.87 28.21 12.45
C LYS A 251 -11.41 28.66 12.57
N ILE A 252 -10.70 28.63 11.45
CA ILE A 252 -9.32 29.12 11.34
C ILE A 252 -9.10 29.76 9.97
N THR A 253 -8.34 30.84 9.94
CA THR A 253 -8.00 31.58 8.73
C THR A 253 -6.64 31.16 8.18
N MET A 254 -6.41 31.36 6.88
CA MET A 254 -5.09 31.12 6.28
C MET A 254 -4.00 32.02 6.89
N ALA A 255 -4.34 33.23 7.33
CA ALA A 255 -3.40 34.14 7.98
C ALA A 255 -2.95 33.63 9.35
N GLU A 256 -3.86 33.03 10.13
CA GLU A 256 -3.49 32.35 11.38
C GLU A 256 -2.61 31.13 11.12
N LEU A 257 -2.88 30.38 10.05
CA LEU A 257 -2.04 29.25 9.64
C LEU A 257 -0.64 29.70 9.19
N ASP A 258 -0.53 30.78 8.44
CA ASP A 258 0.75 31.38 8.04
C ASP A 258 1.56 31.85 9.25
N ALA A 259 0.90 32.38 10.28
CA ALA A 259 1.56 32.77 11.51
C ALA A 259 2.05 31.54 12.29
N ALA A 260 1.24 30.49 12.39
CA ALA A 260 1.60 29.25 13.08
C ALA A 260 2.72 28.49 12.36
N GLU A 261 2.73 28.46 11.02
CA GLU A 261 3.73 27.74 10.21
C GLU A 261 5.17 28.19 10.52
N LYS A 262 5.36 29.46 10.91
CA LYS A 262 6.67 30.03 11.26
C LYS A 262 7.28 29.43 12.53
N ASP A 263 6.48 28.77 13.36
CA ASP A 263 6.92 28.09 14.58
C ASP A 263 6.48 26.63 14.52
N SER A 264 7.47 25.73 14.42
CA SER A 264 7.20 24.30 14.28
C SER A 264 6.45 23.71 15.49
N VAL A 265 6.60 24.28 16.69
CA VAL A 265 5.85 23.87 17.89
C VAL A 265 4.40 24.35 17.81
N LEU A 266 4.17 25.61 17.45
CA LEU A 266 2.80 26.14 17.32
C LEU A 266 2.01 25.42 16.23
N TYR A 267 2.64 25.17 15.08
CA TYR A 267 2.00 24.43 14.00
C TYR A 267 1.69 22.98 14.40
N TYR A 268 2.62 22.29 15.06
CA TYR A 268 2.39 20.93 15.56
C TYR A 268 1.25 20.86 16.58
N ARG A 269 1.24 21.78 17.55
CA ARG A 269 0.15 21.96 18.52
C ARG A 269 -1.20 22.13 17.84
N LEU A 270 -1.25 22.92 16.77
CA LEU A 270 -2.47 23.14 16.02
C LEU A 270 -2.94 21.87 15.30
N LEU A 271 -2.03 21.08 14.71
CA LEU A 271 -2.35 19.78 14.11
C LEU A 271 -2.94 18.83 15.17
N VAL A 272 -2.31 18.72 16.35
CA VAL A 272 -2.79 17.88 17.46
C VAL A 272 -4.18 18.31 17.92
N LYS A 273 -4.38 19.61 18.17
CA LYS A 273 -5.68 20.16 18.57
C LYS A 273 -6.77 19.81 17.54
N THR A 274 -6.45 19.98 16.26
CA THR A 274 -7.39 19.69 15.16
C THR A 274 -7.69 18.20 15.08
N ARG A 275 -6.70 17.33 15.32
CA ARG A 275 -6.89 15.87 15.33
C ARG A 275 -7.85 15.45 16.44
N ILE A 276 -7.64 15.92 17.67
CA ILE A 276 -8.52 15.62 18.81
C ILE A 276 -9.96 16.07 18.52
N GLU A 277 -10.13 17.29 17.99
CA GLU A 277 -11.45 17.79 17.57
C GLU A 277 -12.10 16.91 16.52
N TYR A 278 -11.35 16.49 15.49
CA TYR A 278 -11.89 15.66 14.41
C TYR A 278 -12.23 14.25 14.87
N VAL A 279 -11.45 13.66 15.78
CA VAL A 279 -11.77 12.37 16.41
C VAL A 279 -13.09 12.48 17.17
N GLN A 280 -13.27 13.52 17.98
CA GLN A 280 -14.50 13.76 18.72
C GLN A 280 -15.72 13.86 17.79
N ARG A 281 -15.56 14.52 16.64
CA ARG A 281 -16.63 14.63 15.63
C ARG A 281 -16.90 13.29 14.94
N ALA A 282 -15.86 12.52 14.62
CA ALA A 282 -16.00 11.20 14.02
C ALA A 282 -16.77 10.24 14.94
N MET A 283 -16.55 10.30 16.26
CA MET A 283 -17.35 9.56 17.25
C MET A 283 -18.85 9.92 17.20
N ASN A 284 -19.18 11.14 16.78
CA ASN A 284 -20.54 11.62 16.56
C ASN A 284 -21.04 11.46 15.12
N LYS A 285 -20.38 10.59 14.32
CA LYS A 285 -20.69 10.32 12.90
C LYS A 285 -20.53 11.52 11.97
N ASP A 286 -19.73 12.52 12.37
CA ASP A 286 -19.34 13.67 11.55
C ASP A 286 -17.86 13.56 11.16
N THR A 287 -17.60 12.95 10.01
CA THR A 287 -16.22 12.82 9.49
C THR A 287 -15.78 14.12 8.83
N ALA A 288 -14.72 14.74 9.37
CA ALA A 288 -14.13 15.94 8.79
C ALA A 288 -13.45 15.67 7.44
N ILE A 289 -13.47 16.68 6.56
CA ILE A 289 -12.76 16.64 5.28
C ILE A 289 -11.24 16.72 5.53
N ALA A 290 -10.47 15.99 4.71
CA ALA A 290 -9.00 15.92 4.76
C ALA A 290 -8.44 15.32 6.07
N TYR A 291 -9.20 14.44 6.73
CA TYR A 291 -8.79 13.75 7.96
C TYR A 291 -7.49 12.94 7.80
N ALA A 292 -7.33 12.25 6.67
CA ALA A 292 -6.14 11.45 6.39
C ALA A 292 -4.90 12.33 6.15
N GLU A 293 -5.06 13.44 5.44
CA GLU A 293 -3.99 14.40 5.19
C GLU A 293 -3.54 15.12 6.47
N LEU A 294 -4.48 15.36 7.40
CA LEU A 294 -4.16 15.85 8.74
C LEU A 294 -3.26 14.87 9.50
N GLU A 295 -3.64 13.60 9.54
CA GLU A 295 -2.85 12.56 10.22
C GLU A 295 -1.46 12.42 9.59
N ALA A 296 -1.38 12.37 8.25
CA ALA A 296 -0.12 12.28 7.53
C ALA A 296 0.80 13.46 7.85
N ARG A 297 0.27 14.69 7.88
CA ARG A 297 1.07 15.88 8.24
C ARG A 297 1.48 15.87 9.70
N LEU A 298 0.60 15.44 10.61
CA LEU A 298 0.89 15.33 12.03
C LEU A 298 2.02 14.32 12.27
N ARG A 299 1.96 13.15 11.64
CA ARG A 299 3.02 12.14 11.65
C ARG A 299 4.33 12.69 11.10
N GLN A 300 4.28 13.37 9.96
CA GLN A 300 5.47 13.99 9.36
C GLN A 300 6.14 14.97 10.32
N LYS A 301 5.37 15.89 10.92
CA LYS A 301 5.93 16.89 11.85
C LYS A 301 6.44 16.25 13.15
N ALA A 302 5.76 15.23 13.67
CA ALA A 302 6.25 14.45 14.82
C ALA A 302 7.62 13.83 14.51
N SER A 303 7.74 13.19 13.34
CA SER A 303 8.96 12.56 12.85
C SER A 303 10.08 13.59 12.61
N ASP A 304 9.89 14.49 11.66
CA ASP A 304 10.94 15.33 11.10
C ASP A 304 11.46 16.37 12.09
N VAL A 305 10.58 16.95 12.91
CA VAL A 305 10.93 18.06 13.81
C VAL A 305 11.38 17.53 15.16
N PHE A 306 10.65 16.59 15.76
CA PHE A 306 10.87 16.21 17.15
C PHE A 306 11.65 14.91 17.28
N VAL A 307 11.16 13.82 16.69
CA VAL A 307 11.79 12.50 16.84
C VAL A 307 13.17 12.48 16.23
N THR A 308 13.34 12.96 15.00
CA THR A 308 14.66 13.08 14.36
C THR A 308 15.63 13.92 15.21
N THR A 309 15.15 15.01 15.83
CA THR A 309 15.97 15.86 16.70
C THR A 309 16.42 15.13 17.97
N ILE A 310 15.50 14.54 18.74
CA ILE A 310 15.85 13.86 20.00
C ILE A 310 16.65 12.56 19.76
N ASN A 311 16.42 11.92 18.61
CA ASN A 311 17.20 10.76 18.15
C ASN A 311 18.60 11.19 17.71
N GLY A 312 18.74 12.30 16.98
CA GLY A 312 20.04 12.84 16.57
C GLY A 312 20.92 13.30 17.74
N LEU A 313 20.31 13.61 18.89
CA LEU A 313 21.00 14.01 20.13
C LEU A 313 21.18 12.85 21.12
N HIS A 314 21.17 11.59 20.66
CA HIS A 314 21.14 10.42 21.54
C HIS A 314 22.37 10.25 22.45
N GLU A 315 23.52 10.79 22.08
CA GLU A 315 24.75 10.81 22.90
C GLU A 315 24.82 11.99 23.88
N ARG A 316 23.90 12.96 23.75
CA ARG A 316 23.91 14.17 24.58
C ARG A 316 23.16 13.93 25.89
N PRO A 317 23.52 14.65 26.98
CA PRO A 317 22.76 14.59 28.22
C PRO A 317 21.29 14.97 28.03
N ASP A 318 20.40 14.33 28.78
CA ASP A 318 18.93 14.46 28.66
C ASP A 318 18.43 15.90 28.64
N ALA A 319 19.04 16.79 29.45
CA ALA A 319 18.68 18.21 29.52
C ALA A 319 18.87 18.94 28.18
N VAL A 320 19.84 18.51 27.37
CA VAL A 320 20.08 19.02 26.02
C VAL A 320 19.24 18.24 25.02
N ARG A 321 19.28 16.91 25.09
CA ARG A 321 18.62 15.99 24.14
C ARG A 321 17.13 16.24 24.02
N PHE A 322 16.42 16.39 25.15
CA PHE A 322 14.96 16.47 25.16
C PHE A 322 14.42 17.92 25.17
N LYS A 323 15.29 18.93 25.02
CA LYS A 323 14.91 20.34 25.09
C LYS A 323 13.79 20.71 24.11
N SER A 324 13.78 20.13 22.90
CA SER A 324 12.79 20.42 21.85
C SER A 324 11.38 19.89 22.18
N ILE A 325 11.26 18.87 23.03
CA ILE A 325 9.97 18.25 23.39
C ILE A 325 9.42 18.76 24.72
N LEU A 326 10.21 19.48 25.53
CA LEU A 326 9.77 20.06 26.80
C LEU A 326 8.58 21.03 26.68
N PRO A 327 8.46 21.87 25.62
CA PRO A 327 7.31 22.75 25.44
C PRO A 327 6.00 22.03 25.10
N LEU A 328 6.04 20.75 24.74
CA LEU A 328 4.88 20.00 24.31
C LEU A 328 3.96 19.60 25.47
N THR A 329 2.66 19.44 25.24
CA THR A 329 1.70 18.90 26.22
C THR A 329 1.73 17.38 26.29
N ALA A 330 0.99 16.77 27.24
CA ALA A 330 0.86 15.32 27.30
C ALA A 330 0.22 14.74 26.03
N GLN A 331 -0.81 15.41 25.49
CA GLN A 331 -1.49 14.99 24.25
C GLN A 331 -0.57 15.13 23.03
N GLU A 332 0.22 16.21 22.96
CA GLU A 332 1.18 16.41 21.87
C GLU A 332 2.28 15.34 21.90
N LEU A 333 2.79 15.01 23.08
CA LEU A 333 3.76 13.92 23.25
C LEU A 333 3.14 12.54 22.98
N TYR A 334 1.87 12.33 23.34
CA TYR A 334 1.13 11.11 23.03
C TYR A 334 1.09 10.86 21.53
N TYR A 335 0.66 11.86 20.73
CA TYR A 335 0.64 11.75 19.27
C TYR A 335 2.04 11.61 18.66
N LEU A 336 3.04 12.27 19.26
CA LEU A 336 4.43 12.09 18.87
C LEU A 336 4.83 10.63 19.03
N ALA A 337 4.51 9.99 20.16
CA ALA A 337 4.84 8.59 20.41
C ALA A 337 4.12 7.64 19.42
N VAL A 338 2.78 7.69 19.36
CA VAL A 338 2.01 6.69 18.61
C VAL A 338 2.15 6.80 17.10
N LEU A 339 2.39 8.00 16.56
CA LEU A 339 2.55 8.19 15.11
C LEU A 339 3.98 7.96 14.60
N THR A 340 4.95 7.84 15.51
CA THR A 340 6.36 7.59 15.17
C THR A 340 6.83 6.23 15.66
N ASP A 341 5.90 5.31 15.85
CA ASP A 341 6.22 3.92 16.17
C ASP A 341 7.18 3.32 15.13
N GLY A 342 8.17 2.57 15.62
CA GLY A 342 9.28 2.06 14.82
C GLY A 342 10.34 3.09 14.39
N LEU A 343 10.13 4.40 14.60
CA LEU A 343 11.10 5.47 14.31
C LEU A 343 11.77 6.01 15.58
N ILE A 344 11.01 6.15 16.66
CA ILE A 344 11.55 6.63 17.94
C ILE A 344 12.50 5.58 18.55
N TYR A 345 13.70 5.99 18.97
CA TYR A 345 14.62 5.06 19.63
C TYR A 345 14.09 4.67 21.00
N THR A 346 14.44 3.46 21.45
CA THR A 346 14.11 2.98 22.80
C THR A 346 14.43 4.03 23.85
N SER A 347 15.66 4.57 23.87
CA SER A 347 16.08 5.57 24.85
C SER A 347 15.36 6.91 24.71
N SER A 348 14.96 7.29 23.49
CA SER A 348 14.16 8.50 23.25
C SER A 348 12.75 8.36 23.83
N TYR A 349 12.16 7.17 23.71
CA TYR A 349 10.86 6.86 24.29
C TYR A 349 10.95 6.76 25.83
N THR A 350 11.83 5.90 26.35
CA THR A 350 11.88 5.53 27.77
C THR A 350 12.41 6.63 28.67
N ASN A 351 13.35 7.46 28.20
CA ASN A 351 13.98 8.50 29.02
C ASN A 351 13.40 9.90 28.71
N GLY A 352 12.81 10.08 27.53
CA GLY A 352 12.29 11.36 27.06
C GLY A 352 10.77 11.38 27.02
N VAL A 353 10.20 10.84 25.95
CA VAL A 353 8.79 11.05 25.59
C VAL A 353 7.83 10.49 26.65
N TYR A 354 7.95 9.21 27.02
CA TYR A 354 7.04 8.59 27.98
C TYR A 354 7.09 9.23 29.38
N PRO A 355 8.27 9.47 30.00
CA PRO A 355 8.33 10.19 31.27
C PRO A 355 7.73 11.60 31.22
N GLN A 356 7.92 12.31 30.11
CA GLN A 356 7.32 13.65 29.96
C GLN A 356 5.80 13.59 29.79
N ILE A 357 5.24 12.58 29.10
CA ILE A 357 3.78 12.33 29.07
C ILE A 357 3.26 12.16 30.49
N MET A 358 3.85 11.22 31.23
CA MET A 358 3.41 10.89 32.58
C MET A 358 3.55 12.08 33.54
N LYS A 359 4.66 12.80 33.48
CA LYS A 359 4.86 14.03 34.25
C LYS A 359 3.80 15.09 33.96
N LYS A 360 3.48 15.34 32.68
CA LYS A 360 2.55 16.40 32.27
C LYS A 360 1.09 16.05 32.51
N ILE A 361 0.75 14.77 32.61
CA ILE A 361 -0.57 14.31 33.05
C ILE A 361 -0.62 14.05 34.57
N ASN A 362 0.39 14.53 35.34
CA ASN A 362 0.48 14.37 36.80
C ASN A 362 0.42 12.90 37.27
N ASN A 363 1.06 12.00 36.52
CA ASN A 363 1.02 10.56 36.73
C ASN A 363 -0.41 9.99 36.82
N ARG A 364 -1.35 10.58 36.07
CA ARG A 364 -2.73 10.08 35.93
C ARG A 364 -2.91 9.39 34.59
N GLY A 365 -2.44 8.15 34.49
CA GLY A 365 -2.59 7.35 33.27
C GLY A 365 -4.05 7.16 32.85
N ASP A 366 -4.95 7.08 33.83
CA ASP A 366 -6.41 7.01 33.67
C ASP A 366 -7.00 8.23 32.94
N SER A 367 -6.34 9.38 33.02
CA SER A 367 -6.78 10.62 32.37
C SER A 367 -6.19 10.84 30.98
N LEU A 368 -5.12 10.13 30.61
CA LEU A 368 -4.42 10.34 29.34
C LEU A 368 -5.29 9.97 28.14
N LEU A 369 -5.79 8.73 28.10
CA LEU A 369 -6.55 8.21 26.95
C LEU A 369 -7.89 8.95 26.73
N PRO A 370 -8.68 9.27 27.78
CA PRO A 370 -9.85 10.13 27.61
C PRO A 370 -9.53 11.50 27.02
N SER A 371 -8.36 12.09 27.35
CA SER A 371 -7.98 13.43 26.87
C SER A 371 -7.68 13.51 25.37
N VAL A 372 -7.51 12.35 24.72
CA VAL A 372 -7.34 12.19 23.27
C VAL A 372 -8.47 11.35 22.65
N HIS A 373 -9.59 11.21 23.37
CA HIS A 373 -10.76 10.45 22.92
C HIS A 373 -10.43 9.00 22.50
N TYR A 374 -9.47 8.38 23.19
CA TYR A 374 -8.96 7.03 22.89
C TYR A 374 -8.42 6.87 21.46
N ASP A 375 -8.11 7.95 20.75
CA ASP A 375 -7.49 7.87 19.43
C ASP A 375 -6.14 7.15 19.50
N HIS A 376 -5.94 6.12 18.68
CA HIS A 376 -4.75 5.24 18.70
C HIS A 376 -4.42 4.60 20.07
N TYR A 377 -5.38 4.42 20.98
CA TYR A 377 -5.07 3.90 22.33
C TYR A 377 -4.43 2.51 22.31
N ARG A 378 -4.83 1.62 21.39
CA ARG A 378 -4.22 0.30 21.24
C ARG A 378 -2.74 0.39 20.87
N LYS A 379 -2.40 1.33 19.97
CA LYS A 379 -1.01 1.60 19.61
C LYS A 379 -0.21 2.07 20.82
N PHE A 380 -0.76 2.98 21.62
CA PHE A 380 -0.10 3.44 22.85
C PHE A 380 0.15 2.28 23.84
N ILE A 381 -0.86 1.43 24.09
CA ILE A 381 -0.71 0.25 24.95
C ILE A 381 0.34 -0.72 24.41
N SER A 382 0.32 -0.95 23.09
CA SER A 382 1.28 -1.81 22.39
C SER A 382 2.71 -1.30 22.52
N GLN A 383 2.94 -0.01 22.25
CA GLN A 383 4.23 0.63 22.47
C GLN A 383 4.67 0.58 23.93
N ALA A 384 3.76 0.87 24.87
CA ALA A 384 4.08 0.81 26.28
C ALA A 384 4.47 -0.62 26.71
N ALA A 385 3.83 -1.64 26.15
CA ALA A 385 4.20 -3.04 26.39
C ALA A 385 5.57 -3.38 25.80
N ALA A 386 5.81 -3.01 24.53
CA ALA A 386 7.07 -3.26 23.83
C ALA A 386 8.27 -2.59 24.51
N TYR A 387 8.07 -1.40 25.08
CA TYR A 387 9.09 -0.68 25.83
C TYR A 387 9.04 -0.93 27.35
N ASN A 388 8.38 -1.98 27.83
CA ASN A 388 8.25 -2.36 29.26
C ASN A 388 7.80 -1.21 30.20
N THR A 389 7.00 -0.27 29.71
CA THR A 389 6.43 0.83 30.50
C THR A 389 4.96 0.63 30.84
N LEU A 390 4.29 -0.38 30.25
CA LEU A 390 2.87 -0.66 30.48
C LEU A 390 2.55 -0.93 31.96
N GLY A 391 3.40 -1.67 32.67
CA GLY A 391 3.19 -1.94 34.10
C GLY A 391 3.13 -0.65 34.92
N GLY A 392 4.07 0.27 34.69
CA GLY A 392 4.09 1.58 35.34
C GLY A 392 2.91 2.46 34.93
N PHE A 393 2.50 2.40 33.65
CA PHE A 393 1.31 3.10 33.17
C PHE A 393 0.04 2.63 33.88
N LEU A 394 -0.20 1.31 33.93
CA LEU A 394 -1.38 0.74 34.60
C LEU A 394 -1.36 0.99 36.10
N ALA A 395 -0.18 0.94 36.74
CA ALA A 395 -0.02 1.25 38.16
C ALA A 395 -0.27 2.73 38.51
N SER A 396 -0.28 3.62 37.51
CA SER A 396 -0.60 5.04 37.70
C SER A 396 -2.11 5.33 37.77
N PHE A 397 -2.95 4.31 37.57
CA PHE A 397 -4.40 4.43 37.71
C PHE A 397 -4.77 4.48 39.20
N PRO A 398 -5.78 5.27 39.60
CA PRO A 398 -6.20 5.38 40.99
C PRO A 398 -6.80 4.07 41.54
N ASP A 399 -7.33 3.22 40.67
CA ASP A 399 -7.92 1.93 41.01
C ASP A 399 -7.57 0.86 39.97
N SER A 400 -7.48 -0.40 40.42
CA SER A 400 -7.15 -1.53 39.55
C SER A 400 -8.26 -1.83 38.54
N LYS A 401 -9.53 -1.60 38.89
CA LYS A 401 -10.68 -1.95 38.05
C LYS A 401 -10.67 -1.18 36.73
N SER A 402 -10.30 0.11 36.77
CA SER A 402 -10.17 0.94 35.57
C SER A 402 -9.03 0.46 34.66
N ALA A 403 -7.94 -0.03 35.24
CA ALA A 403 -6.84 -0.65 34.49
C ALA A 403 -7.28 -2.00 33.87
N ASP A 404 -8.05 -2.81 34.60
CA ASP A 404 -8.61 -4.09 34.13
C ASP A 404 -9.58 -3.85 32.94
N GLU A 405 -10.45 -2.85 33.06
CA GLU A 405 -11.42 -2.48 32.02
C GLU A 405 -10.72 -1.97 30.74
N LEU A 406 -9.64 -1.21 30.90
CA LEU A 406 -8.80 -0.80 29.78
C LEU A 406 -8.19 -2.01 29.06
N MET A 407 -7.62 -2.96 29.80
CA MET A 407 -7.03 -4.18 29.21
C MET A 407 -8.08 -5.09 28.56
N LYS A 408 -9.29 -5.15 29.11
CA LYS A 408 -10.43 -5.85 28.49
C LYS A 408 -10.84 -5.18 27.18
N THR A 409 -10.94 -3.85 27.17
CA THR A 409 -11.26 -3.06 25.98
C THR A 409 -10.17 -3.18 24.93
N PHE A 410 -8.91 -3.23 25.37
CA PHE A 410 -7.72 -3.42 24.53
C PHE A 410 -7.71 -4.73 23.74
N VAL A 411 -8.52 -5.73 24.08
CA VAL A 411 -8.66 -6.95 23.25
C VAL A 411 -10.06 -7.18 22.69
N SER A 412 -10.99 -6.25 22.88
CA SER A 412 -12.37 -6.42 22.42
C SER A 412 -12.62 -5.69 21.09
N GLN A 413 -13.60 -6.17 20.30
CA GLN A 413 -14.06 -5.52 19.05
C GLN A 413 -12.99 -5.34 17.95
N LEU A 414 -11.94 -6.15 17.93
CA LEU A 414 -10.90 -6.13 16.90
C LEU A 414 -11.45 -6.34 15.48
N GLU A 415 -12.57 -7.05 15.35
CA GLU A 415 -13.28 -7.32 14.10
C GLU A 415 -14.00 -6.12 13.48
N GLU A 416 -14.25 -5.07 14.27
CA GLU A 416 -14.90 -3.84 13.84
C GLU A 416 -13.91 -2.88 13.16
N SER A 417 -12.60 -3.05 13.40
CA SER A 417 -11.55 -2.25 12.78
C SER A 417 -11.49 -2.45 11.26
N ALA A 418 -11.08 -1.45 10.49
CA ALA A 418 -10.94 -1.60 9.03
C ALA A 418 -9.77 -2.51 8.63
N GLY A 419 -8.71 -2.55 9.44
CA GLY A 419 -7.47 -3.26 9.18
C GLY A 419 -7.22 -4.45 10.11
N LEU A 420 -5.96 -4.87 10.19
CA LEU A 420 -5.48 -5.91 11.12
C LEU A 420 -4.55 -5.37 12.20
N GLU A 421 -4.20 -4.08 12.11
CA GLU A 421 -3.23 -3.43 13.00
C GLU A 421 -3.60 -3.61 14.47
N ASP A 422 -4.87 -3.44 14.83
CA ASP A 422 -5.35 -3.66 16.20
C ASP A 422 -5.11 -5.09 16.70
N GLY A 423 -5.28 -6.10 15.83
CA GLY A 423 -5.00 -7.50 16.17
C GLY A 423 -3.51 -7.78 16.32
N VAL A 424 -2.67 -7.12 15.51
CA VAL A 424 -1.21 -7.18 15.60
C VAL A 424 -0.73 -6.54 16.90
N ASP A 425 -1.23 -5.34 17.23
CA ASP A 425 -0.91 -4.63 18.47
C ASP A 425 -1.24 -5.48 19.71
N VAL A 426 -2.39 -6.17 19.68
CA VAL A 426 -2.80 -7.13 20.73
C VAL A 426 -1.85 -8.33 20.81
N ALA A 427 -1.48 -8.92 19.68
CA ALA A 427 -0.58 -10.07 19.65
C ALA A 427 0.83 -9.73 20.18
N ASP A 428 1.41 -8.62 19.72
CA ASP A 428 2.74 -8.17 20.14
C ASP A 428 2.77 -7.70 21.60
N SER A 429 1.69 -7.08 22.08
CA SER A 429 1.53 -6.75 23.49
C SER A 429 1.56 -8.00 24.37
N TYR A 430 0.83 -9.05 23.98
CA TYR A 430 0.81 -10.30 24.73
C TYR A 430 2.19 -10.94 24.83
N ALA A 431 2.94 -10.99 23.71
CA ALA A 431 4.33 -11.45 23.70
C ALA A 431 5.22 -10.65 24.65
N SER A 432 4.90 -9.38 24.85
CA SER A 432 5.63 -8.48 25.73
C SER A 432 5.31 -8.68 27.21
N ILE A 433 4.03 -8.88 27.54
CA ILE A 433 3.56 -8.97 28.92
C ILE A 433 3.50 -10.38 29.49
N ALA A 434 3.54 -11.43 28.68
CA ALA A 434 3.44 -12.82 29.15
C ALA A 434 4.48 -13.17 30.23
N GLU A 435 5.68 -12.59 30.12
CA GLU A 435 6.76 -12.81 31.09
C GLU A 435 6.83 -11.69 32.15
N THR A 436 6.52 -10.44 31.78
CA THR A 436 6.71 -9.27 32.66
C THR A 436 5.50 -8.94 33.53
N LEU A 437 4.28 -9.31 33.10
CA LEU A 437 3.00 -9.10 33.79
C LEU A 437 2.10 -10.35 33.62
N PRO A 438 2.51 -11.52 34.16
CA PRO A 438 1.86 -12.81 33.86
C PRO A 438 0.37 -12.87 34.21
N ASP A 439 -0.07 -12.19 35.28
CA ASP A 439 -1.49 -12.16 35.65
C ASP A 439 -2.33 -11.33 34.66
N ARG A 440 -1.75 -10.27 34.09
CA ARG A 440 -2.38 -9.49 33.01
C ARG A 440 -2.47 -10.31 31.73
N ALA A 441 -1.44 -11.08 31.40
CA ALA A 441 -1.47 -11.98 30.25
C ALA A 441 -2.59 -13.02 30.38
N LYS A 442 -2.74 -13.66 31.54
CA LYS A 442 -3.85 -14.62 31.79
C LYS A 442 -5.23 -13.98 31.60
N GLU A 443 -5.43 -12.78 32.12
CA GLU A 443 -6.68 -12.04 31.96
C GLU A 443 -6.95 -11.69 30.48
N MET A 444 -5.91 -11.26 29.77
CA MET A 444 -5.96 -10.95 28.35
C MET A 444 -6.36 -12.17 27.51
N LEU A 445 -5.82 -13.36 27.80
CA LEU A 445 -6.23 -14.63 27.18
C LEU A 445 -7.71 -14.94 27.44
N LYS A 446 -8.17 -14.81 28.69
CA LYS A 446 -9.59 -15.00 29.03
C LYS A 446 -10.50 -14.05 28.25
N ASN A 447 -10.08 -12.80 28.09
CA ASN A 447 -10.83 -11.80 27.33
C ASN A 447 -10.86 -12.09 25.82
N VAL A 448 -9.77 -12.63 25.24
CA VAL A 448 -9.75 -13.12 23.85
C VAL A 448 -10.74 -14.27 23.65
N GLN A 449 -10.75 -15.25 24.56
CA GLN A 449 -11.68 -16.38 24.53
C GLN A 449 -13.14 -15.92 24.65
N ALA A 450 -13.42 -14.95 25.53
CA ALA A 450 -14.76 -14.39 25.65
C ALA A 450 -15.22 -13.67 24.37
N ASN A 451 -14.31 -12.95 23.69
CA ASN A 451 -14.63 -12.30 22.41
C ASN A 451 -14.81 -13.30 21.26
N TYR A 452 -14.08 -14.43 21.27
CA TYR A 452 -14.33 -15.54 20.35
C TYR A 452 -15.76 -16.08 20.50
N GLU A 453 -16.19 -16.42 21.72
CA GLU A 453 -17.54 -16.95 21.97
C GLU A 453 -18.63 -15.93 21.61
N ARG A 454 -18.40 -14.64 21.88
CA ARG A 454 -19.29 -13.56 21.41
C ARG A 454 -19.45 -13.60 19.89
N ASN A 455 -18.34 -13.59 19.15
CA ASN A 455 -18.37 -13.57 17.69
C ASN A 455 -18.93 -14.86 17.08
N LYS A 456 -18.73 -16.00 17.75
CA LYS A 456 -19.37 -17.27 17.40
C LYS A 456 -20.87 -17.20 17.57
N SER A 457 -21.36 -16.70 18.71
CA SER A 457 -22.81 -16.54 18.96
C SER A 457 -23.49 -15.57 17.99
N GLN A 458 -22.74 -14.58 17.47
CA GLN A 458 -23.22 -13.59 16.51
C GLN A 458 -23.04 -14.01 15.04
N GLY A 459 -22.43 -15.17 14.76
CA GLY A 459 -22.12 -15.60 13.39
C GLY A 459 -21.10 -14.70 12.67
N ASN A 460 -20.28 -13.94 13.40
CA ASN A 460 -19.29 -13.04 12.82
C ASN A 460 -18.01 -13.81 12.45
N ALA A 461 -17.94 -14.25 11.20
CA ALA A 461 -16.83 -15.03 10.67
C ALA A 461 -15.47 -14.29 10.79
N ARG A 462 -15.46 -12.96 10.60
CA ARG A 462 -14.24 -12.17 10.72
C ARG A 462 -13.70 -12.19 12.15
N GLY A 463 -14.58 -11.97 13.14
CA GLY A 463 -14.17 -12.02 14.54
C GLY A 463 -13.77 -13.41 14.97
N GLN A 464 -14.48 -14.46 14.54
CA GLN A 464 -14.07 -15.84 14.82
C GLN A 464 -12.66 -16.13 14.32
N ALA A 465 -12.31 -15.72 13.10
CA ALA A 465 -10.95 -15.89 12.57
C ALA A 465 -9.91 -15.14 13.43
N ILE A 466 -10.15 -13.85 13.73
CA ILE A 466 -9.22 -13.02 14.53
C ILE A 466 -8.98 -13.64 15.90
N TYR A 467 -10.03 -13.95 16.66
CA TYR A 467 -9.88 -14.44 18.03
C TYR A 467 -9.41 -15.89 18.11
N THR A 468 -9.68 -16.73 17.09
CA THR A 468 -9.10 -18.08 17.02
C THR A 468 -7.58 -17.99 16.88
N ILE A 469 -7.09 -17.12 15.99
CA ILE A 469 -5.66 -16.93 15.79
C ILE A 469 -5.02 -16.41 17.09
N LEU A 470 -5.59 -15.37 17.71
CA LEU A 470 -5.08 -14.81 18.96
C LEU A 470 -5.06 -15.84 20.11
N ASP A 471 -6.12 -16.63 20.29
CA ASP A 471 -6.18 -17.68 21.31
C ASP A 471 -5.04 -18.69 21.13
N LYS A 472 -4.83 -19.19 19.90
CA LYS A 472 -3.74 -20.13 19.59
C LYS A 472 -2.36 -19.51 19.82
N LEU A 473 -2.17 -18.25 19.42
CA LEU A 473 -0.93 -17.51 19.67
C LEU A 473 -0.64 -17.40 21.17
N PHE A 474 -1.65 -17.05 21.96
CA PHE A 474 -1.47 -16.80 23.39
C PHE A 474 -1.20 -18.09 24.16
N LEU A 475 -1.93 -19.16 23.82
CA LEU A 475 -1.68 -20.50 24.36
C LEU A 475 -0.29 -21.02 23.97
N SER A 476 0.20 -20.71 22.76
CA SER A 476 1.52 -21.15 22.30
C SER A 476 2.70 -20.43 22.98
N ALA A 477 2.48 -19.23 23.51
CA ALA A 477 3.51 -18.49 24.23
C ALA A 477 3.96 -19.21 25.51
N ASP A 478 3.05 -19.98 26.13
CA ASP A 478 3.38 -20.94 27.17
C ASP A 478 3.72 -22.30 26.54
N SER A 479 5.02 -22.58 26.48
CA SER A 479 5.55 -23.81 25.89
C SER A 479 5.04 -25.11 26.56
N SER A 480 4.49 -25.04 27.78
CA SER A 480 3.91 -26.22 28.44
C SER A 480 2.61 -26.70 27.78
N ASN A 481 1.91 -25.84 27.03
CA ASN A 481 0.69 -26.19 26.33
C ASN A 481 0.93 -27.04 25.07
N GLY A 482 2.17 -27.15 24.58
CA GLY A 482 2.51 -28.01 23.44
C GLY A 482 1.82 -27.63 22.12
N ILE A 483 1.41 -26.37 21.95
CA ILE A 483 0.73 -25.88 20.74
C ILE A 483 1.73 -25.75 19.59
N ASP A 484 1.47 -26.46 18.48
CA ASP A 484 2.18 -26.27 17.22
C ASP A 484 1.41 -25.30 16.33
N LEU A 485 1.82 -24.03 16.33
CA LEU A 485 1.20 -22.99 15.50
C LEU A 485 1.22 -23.32 14.00
N THR A 486 2.23 -24.03 13.52
CA THR A 486 2.36 -24.44 12.11
C THR A 486 1.17 -25.33 11.73
N LYS A 487 0.88 -26.32 12.58
CA LYS A 487 -0.21 -27.27 12.38
C LYS A 487 -1.58 -26.63 12.63
N GLU A 488 -1.71 -25.84 13.68
CA GLU A 488 -2.99 -25.27 14.10
C GLU A 488 -3.46 -24.11 13.20
N LEU A 489 -2.53 -23.34 12.62
CA LEU A 489 -2.83 -22.16 11.80
C LEU A 489 -2.46 -22.30 10.32
N GLY A 490 -1.84 -23.41 9.92
CA GLY A 490 -1.40 -23.66 8.54
C GLY A 490 -0.27 -22.73 8.06
N ILE A 491 0.40 -22.02 8.97
CA ILE A 491 1.50 -21.10 8.67
C ILE A 491 2.79 -21.87 8.34
N PRO A 492 3.77 -21.25 7.65
CA PRO A 492 5.11 -21.82 7.51
C PRO A 492 5.77 -22.11 8.87
N PRO A 493 6.69 -23.09 8.97
CA PRO A 493 7.32 -23.46 10.22
C PRO A 493 7.97 -22.25 10.91
N VAL A 494 7.57 -21.94 12.14
CA VAL A 494 8.14 -20.84 12.94
C VAL A 494 9.16 -21.33 13.99
N TYR A 495 9.18 -22.63 14.26
CA TYR A 495 10.00 -23.26 15.29
C TYR A 495 11.34 -23.81 14.79
N ARG A 496 11.45 -24.10 13.48
CA ARG A 496 12.61 -24.78 12.90
C ARG A 496 13.03 -24.13 11.58
N VAL A 497 14.33 -23.93 11.42
CA VAL A 497 14.96 -23.60 10.14
C VAL A 497 15.83 -24.79 9.70
N PRO A 498 15.43 -25.54 8.67
CA PRO A 498 16.25 -26.64 8.15
C PRO A 498 17.60 -26.12 7.65
N PHE A 499 18.70 -26.81 7.95
CA PHE A 499 20.03 -26.45 7.49
C PHE A 499 20.10 -26.36 5.96
N SER A 500 19.39 -27.25 5.25
CA SER A 500 19.29 -27.24 3.80
C SER A 500 18.67 -25.96 3.23
N SER A 501 17.82 -25.26 4.00
CA SER A 501 17.24 -23.97 3.59
C SER A 501 18.22 -22.80 3.75
N LEU A 502 19.33 -23.01 4.46
CA LEU A 502 20.38 -22.01 4.70
C LEU A 502 21.55 -22.14 3.73
N THR A 503 21.66 -23.26 3.02
CA THR A 503 22.78 -23.52 2.11
C THR A 503 22.48 -23.08 0.68
N ASN A 504 23.50 -22.60 -0.03
CA ASN A 504 23.46 -22.45 -1.48
C ASN A 504 23.60 -23.81 -2.19
N GLU A 505 23.63 -23.80 -3.52
CA GLU A 505 23.79 -24.99 -4.37
C GLU A 505 25.07 -25.80 -4.08
N LYS A 506 26.08 -25.18 -3.44
CA LYS A 506 27.35 -25.81 -3.04
C LYS A 506 27.33 -26.35 -1.61
N GLY A 507 26.18 -26.28 -0.92
CA GLY A 507 26.07 -26.69 0.49
C GLY A 507 26.67 -25.68 1.47
N GLU A 508 26.95 -24.45 1.04
CA GLU A 508 27.59 -23.40 1.84
C GLU A 508 26.56 -22.41 2.42
N VAL A 509 26.71 -22.08 3.70
CA VAL A 509 25.92 -21.03 4.37
C VAL A 509 26.61 -19.69 4.23
N ILE A 510 25.87 -18.69 3.73
CA ILE A 510 26.39 -17.33 3.56
C ILE A 510 25.79 -16.42 4.64
N VAL A 511 26.67 -15.82 5.45
CA VAL A 511 26.32 -14.90 6.51
C VAL A 511 26.79 -13.49 6.13
N GLN A 512 25.92 -12.49 6.29
CA GLN A 512 26.28 -11.08 6.17
C GLN A 512 26.14 -10.40 7.53
N VAL A 513 27.18 -9.68 7.95
CA VAL A 513 27.22 -8.96 9.23
C VAL A 513 27.46 -7.47 8.97
N PHE A 514 26.60 -6.64 9.55
CA PHE A 514 26.68 -5.18 9.45
C PHE A 514 27.29 -4.58 10.71
N PHE A 515 28.40 -3.86 10.56
CA PHE A 515 29.04 -3.03 11.58
C PHE A 515 29.02 -1.55 11.18
N PHE A 516 29.11 -0.66 12.17
CA PHE A 516 28.98 0.79 11.99
C PHE A 516 30.14 1.53 12.62
N GLY A 517 30.40 2.74 12.13
CA GLY A 517 31.63 3.49 12.37
C GLY A 517 31.78 4.18 13.72
N ASP A 518 30.76 4.09 14.58
CA ASP A 518 30.80 4.58 15.96
C ASP A 518 31.83 3.84 16.84
N GLU A 519 32.09 4.36 18.04
CA GLU A 519 33.06 3.77 18.98
C GLU A 519 32.70 2.33 19.35
N ASP A 520 31.40 2.08 19.58
CA ASP A 520 30.88 0.77 19.98
C ASP A 520 30.99 -0.26 18.86
N GLY A 521 30.73 0.12 17.61
CA GLY A 521 30.81 -0.71 16.42
C GLY A 521 32.24 -1.09 16.05
N LYS A 522 33.20 -0.16 16.18
CA LYS A 522 34.64 -0.44 16.07
C LYS A 522 35.10 -1.45 17.12
N LEU A 523 34.69 -1.28 18.38
CA LEU A 523 34.99 -2.21 19.47
C LEU A 523 34.35 -3.59 19.24
N ASP A 524 33.07 -3.61 18.87
CA ASP A 524 32.31 -4.82 18.57
C ASP A 524 32.91 -5.62 17.42
N PHE A 525 33.43 -4.95 16.40
CA PHE A 525 34.13 -5.60 15.28
C PHE A 525 35.43 -6.27 15.71
N GLY A 526 36.18 -5.66 16.63
CA GLY A 526 37.35 -6.29 17.25
C GLY A 526 36.98 -7.55 18.05
N ILE A 527 35.94 -7.45 18.87
CA ILE A 527 35.41 -8.57 19.66
C ILE A 527 34.88 -9.68 18.74
N PHE A 528 34.17 -9.32 17.67
CA PHE A 528 33.63 -10.27 16.70
C PHE A 528 34.71 -11.14 16.05
N GLN A 529 35.83 -10.55 15.62
CA GLN A 529 36.95 -11.31 15.07
C GLN A 529 37.53 -12.31 16.08
N SER A 530 37.55 -11.96 17.38
CA SER A 530 38.04 -12.87 18.43
C SER A 530 37.17 -14.12 18.62
N MET A 531 35.93 -14.12 18.10
CA MET A 531 35.02 -15.27 18.17
C MET A 531 35.43 -16.43 17.24
N PHE A 532 36.35 -16.20 16.30
CA PHE A 532 36.70 -17.13 15.23
C PHE A 532 38.16 -17.61 15.33
N PRO A 533 38.45 -18.60 16.20
CA PRO A 533 39.81 -19.09 16.39
C PRO A 533 40.34 -19.82 15.15
N ARG A 534 41.65 -19.70 14.89
CA ARG A 534 42.35 -20.29 13.73
C ARG A 534 42.24 -21.82 13.61
N THR A 535 41.86 -22.51 14.69
CA THR A 535 41.66 -23.96 14.73
C THR A 535 40.47 -24.42 13.88
N HIS A 536 39.47 -23.55 13.67
CA HIS A 536 38.24 -23.86 12.93
C HIS A 536 37.93 -22.83 11.82
N TRP A 537 38.64 -21.70 11.79
CA TRP A 537 38.32 -20.57 10.92
C TRP A 537 39.56 -19.95 10.29
N THR A 538 39.39 -19.37 9.11
CA THR A 538 40.36 -18.44 8.49
C THR A 538 39.71 -17.08 8.32
N ILE A 539 40.50 -16.01 8.47
CA ILE A 539 40.05 -14.63 8.27
C ILE A 539 40.88 -14.03 7.14
N ASP A 540 40.24 -13.78 6.01
CA ASP A 540 40.82 -13.06 4.88
C ASP A 540 40.54 -11.55 5.03
N LYS A 541 41.62 -10.77 5.00
CA LYS A 541 41.62 -9.30 5.11
C LYS A 541 42.25 -8.62 3.88
N SER A 542 42.34 -9.34 2.76
CA SER A 542 42.91 -8.81 1.51
C SER A 542 42.07 -7.70 0.90
N ASN A 543 40.76 -7.68 1.16
CA ASN A 543 39.89 -6.60 0.74
C ASN A 543 39.94 -5.43 1.75
N PRO A 544 40.07 -4.17 1.28
CA PRO A 544 40.17 -3.02 2.18
C PRO A 544 38.84 -2.61 2.82
N GLN A 545 37.68 -3.12 2.38
CA GLN A 545 36.35 -2.66 2.83
C GLN A 545 35.57 -3.71 3.63
N TRP A 546 35.96 -4.98 3.55
CA TRP A 546 35.34 -6.05 4.33
C TRP A 546 36.33 -7.17 4.63
N ILE A 547 36.00 -7.98 5.63
CA ILE A 547 36.69 -9.24 5.90
C ILE A 547 35.82 -10.42 5.49
N LEU A 548 36.47 -11.52 5.13
CA LEU A 548 35.81 -12.79 4.82
C LEU A 548 36.30 -13.87 5.77
N ILE A 549 35.41 -14.34 6.65
CA ILE A 549 35.71 -15.40 7.60
C ILE A 549 35.14 -16.71 7.05
N LYS A 550 35.98 -17.75 6.94
CA LYS A 550 35.59 -19.06 6.38
C LYS A 550 35.82 -20.17 7.38
N SER A 551 34.88 -21.12 7.46
CA SER A 551 35.13 -22.36 8.20
C SER A 551 36.18 -23.20 7.47
N THR A 552 37.12 -23.78 8.22
CA THR A 552 38.14 -24.71 7.69
C THR A 552 37.84 -26.17 8.03
N LYS A 553 36.85 -26.42 8.89
CA LYS A 553 36.40 -27.74 9.32
C LYS A 553 34.87 -27.81 9.30
N ASP A 554 34.36 -29.01 9.10
CA ASP A 554 32.94 -29.37 9.05
C ASP A 554 32.19 -28.71 7.87
N LYS A 555 30.99 -28.14 8.08
CA LYS A 555 30.20 -27.54 7.00
C LYS A 555 30.77 -26.18 6.56
N PRO A 556 30.75 -25.88 5.25
CA PRO A 556 31.28 -24.63 4.73
C PRO A 556 30.38 -23.45 5.11
N ILE A 557 30.99 -22.43 5.73
CA ILE A 557 30.38 -21.17 6.10
C ILE A 557 31.27 -20.05 5.60
N SER A 558 30.69 -19.07 4.92
CA SER A 558 31.35 -17.82 4.54
C SER A 558 30.64 -16.64 5.19
N ILE A 559 31.36 -15.91 6.04
CA ILE A 559 30.87 -14.74 6.76
C ILE A 559 31.50 -13.49 6.16
N TYR A 560 30.68 -12.64 5.59
CA TYR A 560 31.07 -11.34 5.06
C TYR A 560 30.73 -10.26 6.08
N ALA A 561 31.75 -9.56 6.58
CA ALA A 561 31.58 -8.46 7.54
C ALA A 561 32.27 -7.19 7.03
N ASN A 562 31.52 -6.10 6.89
CA ASN A 562 32.12 -4.82 6.51
C ASN A 562 33.03 -4.30 7.63
N ILE A 563 34.07 -3.55 7.25
CA ILE A 563 34.93 -2.87 8.22
C ILE A 563 34.21 -1.59 8.68
N PRO A 564 34.08 -1.33 10.00
CA PRO A 564 33.48 -0.11 10.53
C PRO A 564 34.47 1.05 10.47
N PHE A 565 34.62 1.66 9.29
CA PHE A 565 35.38 2.90 9.16
C PHE A 565 34.71 4.06 9.89
N ASP A 566 35.38 5.18 10.00
CA ASP A 566 34.83 6.32 10.73
C ASP A 566 33.54 6.88 10.11
N GLU A 567 32.45 6.90 10.88
CA GLU A 567 31.13 7.33 10.43
C GLU A 567 31.09 8.82 10.09
N GLU A 568 31.89 9.65 10.77
CA GLU A 568 31.99 11.09 10.48
C GLU A 568 32.51 11.36 9.06
N THR A 569 33.22 10.38 8.47
CA THR A 569 33.76 10.47 7.12
C THR A 569 32.86 9.80 6.07
N GLY A 570 31.76 9.17 6.48
CA GLY A 570 30.85 8.38 5.64
C GLY A 570 31.48 7.12 5.03
N LYS A 571 32.66 6.70 5.49
CA LYS A 571 33.42 5.59 4.89
C LYS A 571 32.89 4.22 5.28
N ASP A 572 32.20 4.10 6.41
CA ASP A 572 31.53 2.87 6.81
C ASP A 572 30.34 2.56 5.90
N ASP A 573 29.51 3.56 5.59
CA ASP A 573 28.41 3.45 4.62
C ASP A 573 28.92 3.05 3.23
N MET A 574 30.07 3.59 2.82
CA MET A 574 30.75 3.20 1.58
C MET A 574 31.20 1.73 1.63
N ALA A 575 31.75 1.26 2.75
CA ALA A 575 32.17 -0.13 2.91
C ALA A 575 30.98 -1.10 2.90
N GLN A 576 29.88 -0.76 3.58
CA GLN A 576 28.64 -1.53 3.55
C GLN A 576 28.06 -1.60 2.12
N SER A 577 28.04 -0.46 1.43
CA SER A 577 27.57 -0.37 0.05
C SER A 577 28.43 -1.17 -0.92
N ALA A 578 29.74 -1.14 -0.76
CA ALA A 578 30.69 -1.90 -1.58
C ALA A 578 30.52 -3.40 -1.38
N LEU A 579 30.42 -3.87 -0.13
CA LEU A 579 30.19 -5.28 0.16
C LEU A 579 28.85 -5.76 -0.43
N ARG A 580 27.78 -4.99 -0.27
CA ARG A 580 26.48 -5.31 -0.88
C ARG A 580 26.57 -5.42 -2.40
N ASN A 581 27.25 -4.47 -3.05
CA ASN A 581 27.42 -4.48 -4.50
C ASN A 581 28.21 -5.71 -4.94
N TYR A 582 29.30 -6.04 -4.26
CA TYR A 582 30.07 -7.25 -4.49
C TYR A 582 29.23 -8.52 -4.38
N LEU A 583 28.45 -8.68 -3.30
CA LEU A 583 27.57 -9.84 -3.11
C LEU A 583 26.56 -9.96 -4.25
N ARG A 584 25.93 -8.85 -4.65
CA ARG A 584 24.95 -8.80 -5.73
C ARG A 584 25.55 -9.15 -7.10
N GLU A 585 26.68 -8.54 -7.43
CA GLU A 585 27.37 -8.72 -8.73
C GLU A 585 27.90 -10.14 -8.90
N ASN A 586 28.28 -10.80 -7.80
CA ASN A 586 28.74 -12.18 -7.80
C ASN A 586 27.63 -13.21 -7.54
N ASN A 587 26.36 -12.78 -7.49
CA ASN A 587 25.20 -13.61 -7.20
C ASN A 587 25.35 -14.41 -5.88
N ILE A 588 26.03 -13.83 -4.89
CA ILE A 588 26.20 -14.39 -3.56
C ILE A 588 24.99 -13.92 -2.74
N LYS A 589 24.20 -14.88 -2.26
CA LYS A 589 22.92 -14.64 -1.57
C LYS A 589 23.02 -15.02 -0.10
N PRO A 590 23.22 -14.04 0.80
CA PRO A 590 23.14 -14.29 2.24
C PRO A 590 21.82 -14.94 2.64
N THR A 591 21.92 -15.98 3.46
CA THR A 591 20.79 -16.66 4.11
C THR A 591 20.71 -16.33 5.59
N VAL A 592 21.75 -15.71 6.15
CA VAL A 592 21.78 -15.19 7.52
C VAL A 592 22.23 -13.72 7.49
N THR A 593 21.46 -12.84 8.13
CA THR A 593 21.78 -11.42 8.31
C THR A 593 21.93 -11.11 9.80
N ILE A 594 23.00 -10.40 10.17
CA ILE A 594 23.25 -9.95 11.54
C ILE A 594 23.49 -8.45 11.57
N ASN A 595 22.70 -7.72 12.38
CA ASN A 595 22.93 -6.31 12.69
C ASN A 595 23.74 -6.18 14.00
N ARG A 596 24.86 -5.46 13.95
CA ARG A 596 25.67 -5.10 15.13
C ARG A 596 25.74 -3.59 15.40
N GLY A 597 24.86 -2.80 14.80
CA GLY A 597 24.73 -1.38 15.12
C GLY A 597 23.74 -1.09 16.25
N HIS A 598 23.64 0.19 16.62
CA HIS A 598 22.55 0.70 17.44
C HIS A 598 21.19 0.69 16.71
N SER A 599 20.12 1.02 17.43
CA SER A 599 18.75 1.04 16.91
C SER A 599 18.58 1.89 15.65
N TYR A 600 19.38 2.95 15.51
CA TYR A 600 19.30 3.89 14.39
C TYR A 600 19.86 3.40 13.08
N HIS A 601 20.79 2.45 13.15
CA HIS A 601 21.35 1.81 11.97
C HIS A 601 20.47 0.70 11.40
N ALA A 602 19.49 0.24 12.16
CA ALA A 602 18.69 -0.93 11.81
C ALA A 602 17.92 -0.76 10.49
N ASN A 603 17.44 0.45 10.17
CA ASN A 603 16.80 0.73 8.87
C ASN A 603 17.79 0.60 7.70
N THR A 604 19.05 1.02 7.87
CA THR A 604 20.10 0.82 6.87
C THR A 604 20.37 -0.66 6.65
N THR A 605 20.46 -1.46 7.72
CA THR A 605 20.57 -2.92 7.61
C THR A 605 19.41 -3.52 6.85
N ILE A 606 18.16 -3.14 7.16
CA ILE A 606 16.96 -3.65 6.49
C ILE A 606 16.93 -3.27 5.00
N ALA A 607 17.39 -2.06 4.65
CA ALA A 607 17.49 -1.66 3.26
C ALA A 607 18.49 -2.54 2.48
N TYR A 608 19.58 -2.95 3.14
CA TYR A 608 20.75 -3.58 2.51
C TYR A 608 20.74 -5.11 2.59
N MET A 609 19.97 -5.70 3.51
CA MET A 609 19.87 -7.14 3.67
C MET A 609 19.29 -7.83 2.43
N ALA A 610 19.71 -9.07 2.20
CA ALA A 610 19.24 -9.86 1.08
C ALA A 610 17.81 -10.39 1.32
N PRO A 611 16.91 -10.38 0.30
CA PRO A 611 15.60 -11.01 0.40
C PRO A 611 15.64 -12.50 0.72
N SER A 612 16.76 -13.18 0.43
CA SER A 612 17.01 -14.59 0.73
C SER A 612 17.32 -14.89 2.20
N SER A 613 17.41 -13.87 3.06
CA SER A 613 17.73 -14.07 4.48
C SER A 613 16.67 -14.90 5.19
N ARG A 614 17.02 -16.10 5.66
CA ARG A 614 16.15 -16.99 6.43
C ARG A 614 16.28 -16.77 7.93
N ILE A 615 17.44 -16.32 8.41
CA ILE A 615 17.66 -15.93 9.80
C ILE A 615 18.11 -14.48 9.83
N VAL A 616 17.45 -13.66 10.65
CA VAL A 616 17.80 -12.25 10.85
C VAL A 616 17.98 -12.01 12.34
N PHE A 617 19.18 -11.62 12.73
CA PHE A 617 19.48 -11.25 14.12
C PHE A 617 19.67 -9.74 14.24
N MET A 618 18.71 -9.08 14.89
CA MET A 618 18.75 -7.67 15.21
C MET A 618 19.32 -7.50 16.63
N GLY A 619 20.65 -7.46 16.71
CA GLY A 619 21.37 -7.27 17.98
C GLY A 619 21.31 -5.83 18.54
N SER A 620 20.59 -4.93 17.86
CA SER A 620 20.37 -3.55 18.27
C SER A 620 19.23 -3.42 19.27
N CYS A 621 19.24 -2.34 20.05
CA CYS A 621 18.10 -1.90 20.86
C CYS A 621 16.80 -1.81 20.03
N GLY A 622 15.66 -2.21 20.59
CA GLY A 622 14.34 -2.01 19.96
C GLY A 622 14.12 -2.73 18.62
N GLY A 623 14.96 -3.71 18.27
CA GLY A 623 14.83 -4.44 17.00
C GLY A 623 13.47 -5.12 16.82
N PHE A 624 12.76 -5.42 17.91
CA PHE A 624 11.41 -5.97 17.89
C PHE A 624 10.43 -5.07 17.11
N ASN A 625 10.59 -3.75 17.21
CA ASN A 625 9.70 -2.79 16.55
C ASN A 625 9.92 -2.69 15.03
N LEU A 626 10.93 -3.40 14.48
CA LEU A 626 11.31 -3.38 13.07
C LEU A 626 10.98 -4.68 12.34
N ILE A 627 10.37 -5.64 13.03
CA ILE A 627 10.03 -6.96 12.50
C ILE A 627 9.20 -6.86 11.22
N ASN A 628 8.20 -5.97 11.18
CA ASN A 628 7.36 -5.78 9.99
C ASN A 628 8.16 -5.33 8.76
N ALA A 629 9.11 -4.41 8.94
CA ALA A 629 9.96 -3.92 7.85
C ALA A 629 10.90 -5.03 7.32
N ILE A 630 11.42 -5.88 8.21
CA ILE A 630 12.24 -7.05 7.82
C ILE A 630 11.42 -8.02 6.97
N LEU A 631 10.18 -8.32 7.36
CA LEU A 631 9.34 -9.28 6.65
C LEU A 631 8.86 -8.80 5.29
N GLN A 632 8.68 -7.49 5.10
CA GLN A 632 8.44 -6.92 3.77
C GLN A 632 9.61 -7.20 2.82
N LYS A 633 10.84 -7.26 3.34
CA LYS A 633 12.04 -7.59 2.57
C LYS A 633 12.25 -9.10 2.42
N SER A 634 12.00 -9.86 3.47
CA SER A 634 12.15 -11.32 3.51
C SER A 634 10.99 -11.97 4.28
N PRO A 635 9.92 -12.38 3.59
CA PRO A 635 8.68 -12.87 4.22
C PRO A 635 8.86 -14.10 5.10
N ASP A 636 9.87 -14.92 4.82
CA ASP A 636 10.15 -16.18 5.51
C ASP A 636 11.27 -16.06 6.54
N ALA A 637 11.70 -14.83 6.87
CA ALA A 637 12.76 -14.63 7.85
C ALA A 637 12.30 -15.04 9.26
N HIS A 638 13.14 -15.81 9.93
CA HIS A 638 13.09 -16.04 11.36
C HIS A 638 13.89 -14.94 12.05
N ILE A 639 13.19 -14.07 12.78
CA ILE A 639 13.76 -12.84 13.33
C ILE A 639 13.98 -12.99 14.83
N VAL A 640 15.23 -12.80 15.27
CA VAL A 640 15.60 -12.66 16.68
C VAL A 640 15.91 -11.19 16.92
N ALA A 641 15.26 -10.58 17.91
CA ALA A 641 15.42 -9.15 18.17
C ALA A 641 15.28 -8.80 19.66
N SER A 642 15.83 -7.67 20.09
CA SER A 642 15.64 -7.14 21.44
C SER A 642 14.44 -6.17 21.50
N LYS A 643 13.75 -6.14 22.65
CA LYS A 643 12.68 -5.17 22.99
C LYS A 643 13.25 -3.82 23.37
N GLN A 644 14.19 -3.80 24.32
CA GLN A 644 14.73 -2.56 24.87
C GLN A 644 16.20 -2.39 24.52
N ILE A 645 17.09 -3.15 25.17
CA ILE A 645 18.54 -2.97 25.05
C ILE A 645 19.17 -4.19 24.39
N GLY A 646 19.84 -3.97 23.26
CA GLY A 646 20.77 -4.94 22.72
C GLY A 646 22.07 -4.92 23.53
N LYS A 647 22.40 -5.99 24.26
CA LYS A 647 23.61 -6.05 25.08
C LYS A 647 24.69 -6.87 24.38
N ARG A 648 25.91 -6.34 24.36
CA ARG A 648 27.11 -7.02 23.84
C ARG A 648 27.28 -8.42 24.45
N ASP A 649 27.09 -8.55 25.75
CA ASP A 649 27.25 -9.80 26.51
C ASP A 649 26.14 -10.83 26.23
N ILE A 650 25.07 -10.44 25.53
CA ILE A 650 24.01 -11.33 25.04
C ILE A 650 24.22 -11.62 23.54
N ASN A 651 24.57 -10.59 22.75
CA ASN A 651 24.83 -10.71 21.32
C ASN A 651 25.99 -11.68 21.01
N LYS A 652 27.07 -11.63 21.79
CA LYS A 652 28.23 -12.50 21.60
C LYS A 652 27.88 -13.99 21.75
N PRO A 653 27.33 -14.47 22.89
CA PRO A 653 26.99 -15.88 23.05
C PRO A 653 25.94 -16.36 22.03
N PHE A 654 25.02 -15.49 21.58
CA PHE A 654 24.07 -15.84 20.52
C PHE A 654 24.79 -16.17 19.21
N ILE A 655 25.66 -15.27 18.75
CA ILE A 655 26.39 -15.43 17.49
C ILE A 655 27.29 -16.66 17.54
N GLN A 656 28.02 -16.86 18.63
CA GLN A 656 28.87 -18.04 18.80
C GLN A 656 28.05 -19.33 18.69
N LEU A 657 26.94 -19.41 19.44
CA LEU A 657 26.04 -20.58 19.38
C LEU A 657 25.48 -20.80 17.98
N LEU A 658 25.04 -19.74 17.29
CA LEU A 658 24.54 -19.83 15.92
C LEU A 658 25.62 -20.37 14.97
N MET A 659 26.83 -19.81 15.00
CA MET A 659 27.92 -20.26 14.13
C MET A 659 28.32 -21.70 14.41
N ASP A 660 28.31 -22.14 15.68
CA ASP A 660 28.60 -23.52 16.04
C ASP A 660 27.54 -24.50 15.53
N LYS A 661 26.25 -24.17 15.65
CA LYS A 661 25.15 -25.01 15.10
C LYS A 661 25.23 -25.09 13.58
N LEU A 662 25.47 -23.98 12.90
CA LEU A 662 25.64 -23.95 11.44
C LEU A 662 26.85 -24.78 11.01
N ARG A 663 27.98 -24.69 11.72
CA ARG A 663 29.21 -25.42 11.37
C ARG A 663 29.02 -26.92 11.53
N ALA A 664 28.26 -27.33 12.54
CA ALA A 664 27.86 -28.72 12.76
C ALA A 664 26.85 -29.24 11.70
N GLY A 665 26.29 -28.39 10.84
CA GLY A 665 25.25 -28.76 9.88
C GLY A 665 23.90 -29.05 10.54
N ALA A 666 23.67 -28.53 11.74
CA ALA A 666 22.44 -28.74 12.48
C ALA A 666 21.33 -27.81 11.99
N ASP A 667 20.10 -28.31 12.03
CA ASP A 667 18.92 -27.46 11.93
C ASP A 667 18.84 -26.51 13.12
N ILE A 668 18.28 -25.33 12.89
CA ILE A 668 18.03 -24.39 13.97
C ILE A 668 16.63 -24.62 14.52
N GLU A 669 16.55 -25.37 15.61
CA GLU A 669 15.33 -25.53 16.40
C GLU A 669 15.29 -24.48 17.50
N TRP A 670 14.39 -23.50 17.40
CA TRP A 670 14.43 -22.30 18.24
C TRP A 670 14.23 -22.57 19.72
N ILE A 671 13.38 -23.51 20.11
CA ILE A 671 13.13 -23.84 21.52
C ILE A 671 14.39 -24.40 22.21
N PRO A 672 15.01 -25.50 21.72
CA PRO A 672 16.25 -26.00 22.32
C PRO A 672 17.42 -25.03 22.15
N PHE A 673 17.51 -24.32 21.00
CA PHE A 673 18.51 -23.26 20.80
C PHE A 673 18.40 -22.19 21.91
N TRP A 674 17.19 -21.71 22.21
CA TRP A 674 16.97 -20.68 23.22
C TRP A 674 17.31 -21.16 24.63
N LYS A 675 17.00 -22.42 24.94
CA LYS A 675 17.37 -23.06 26.22
C LYS A 675 18.88 -23.11 26.43
N GLU A 676 19.63 -23.45 25.39
CA GLU A 676 21.09 -23.45 25.41
C GLU A 676 21.65 -22.02 25.47
N PHE A 677 21.09 -21.12 24.66
CA PHE A 677 21.45 -19.71 24.66
C PHE A 677 21.28 -19.06 26.04
N ARG A 678 20.16 -19.29 26.72
CA ARG A 678 19.91 -18.79 28.09
C ARG A 678 20.94 -19.31 29.10
N LYS A 679 21.41 -20.55 28.94
CA LYS A 679 22.47 -21.11 29.81
C LYS A 679 23.82 -20.44 29.58
N ASN A 680 24.10 -20.03 28.34
CA ASN A 680 25.36 -19.41 27.93
C ASN A 680 25.40 -17.89 28.19
N ALA A 681 24.24 -17.22 28.14
CA ALA A 681 24.08 -15.79 28.37
C ALA A 681 23.49 -15.51 29.77
N ARG A 682 24.25 -15.83 30.83
CA ARG A 682 23.84 -15.59 32.24
C ARG A 682 24.02 -14.12 32.65
N VAL A 683 23.34 -13.23 31.95
CA VAL A 683 23.43 -11.79 32.18
C VAL A 683 22.04 -11.16 32.20
N ASP A 684 21.87 -10.16 33.05
CA ASP A 684 20.62 -9.40 33.14
C ASP A 684 20.27 -8.78 31.78
N GLY A 685 18.98 -8.75 31.43
CA GLY A 685 18.49 -8.26 30.14
C GLY A 685 18.33 -9.34 29.05
N PHE A 686 18.59 -10.62 29.35
CA PHE A 686 18.29 -11.72 28.43
C PHE A 686 16.81 -11.75 28.00
N ASP A 687 15.91 -11.47 28.93
CA ASP A 687 14.46 -11.53 28.70
C ASP A 687 13.93 -10.39 27.79
N ASP A 688 14.80 -9.41 27.45
CA ASP A 688 14.49 -8.44 26.40
C ASP A 688 14.59 -9.05 25.00
N TYR A 689 15.29 -10.17 24.82
CA TYR A 689 15.42 -10.82 23.51
C TYR A 689 14.23 -11.74 23.23
N ILE A 690 13.70 -11.63 22.02
CA ILE A 690 12.51 -12.37 21.58
C ILE A 690 12.91 -13.35 20.47
N PRO A 691 12.66 -14.66 20.64
CA PRO A 691 12.89 -15.65 19.61
C PRO A 691 11.79 -15.62 18.54
N PRO A 692 12.01 -16.21 17.35
CA PRO A 692 11.10 -16.06 16.21
C PRO A 692 9.69 -16.60 16.46
N HIS A 693 9.58 -17.70 17.22
CA HIS A 693 8.30 -18.32 17.58
C HIS A 693 7.49 -17.51 18.61
N LYS A 694 8.05 -16.44 19.18
CA LYS A 694 7.37 -15.51 20.09
C LYS A 694 7.03 -14.16 19.43
N ASN A 695 7.30 -13.98 18.13
CA ASN A 695 6.92 -12.78 17.38
C ASN A 695 5.43 -12.87 16.96
N LEU A 696 4.51 -12.78 17.92
CA LEU A 696 3.11 -13.16 17.72
C LEU A 696 2.38 -12.29 16.68
N GLY A 697 2.67 -10.99 16.56
CA GLY A 697 2.05 -10.11 15.56
C GLY A 697 2.35 -10.51 14.12
N VAL A 698 3.55 -10.99 13.84
CA VAL A 698 3.92 -11.56 12.52
C VAL A 698 3.09 -12.78 12.21
N ILE A 699 3.01 -13.66 13.18
CA ILE A 699 2.34 -14.93 13.02
C ILE A 699 0.84 -14.68 12.83
N PHE A 700 0.29 -13.68 13.52
CA PHE A 700 -1.09 -13.21 13.33
C PHE A 700 -1.36 -12.79 11.88
N ILE A 701 -0.52 -11.92 11.29
CA ILE A 701 -0.68 -11.45 9.91
C ILE A 701 -0.64 -12.65 8.94
N LYS A 702 0.34 -13.54 9.09
CA LYS A 702 0.50 -14.72 8.23
C LYS A 702 -0.72 -15.64 8.32
N ALA A 703 -1.14 -15.99 9.54
CA ALA A 703 -2.29 -16.86 9.76
C ALA A 703 -3.59 -16.26 9.22
N TYR A 704 -3.81 -14.96 9.44
CA TYR A 704 -5.04 -14.31 8.97
C TYR A 704 -5.12 -14.27 7.43
N SER A 705 -3.99 -14.03 6.76
CA SER A 705 -3.94 -14.05 5.29
C SER A 705 -4.34 -15.40 4.70
N LEU A 706 -3.98 -16.51 5.36
CA LEU A 706 -4.31 -17.87 4.95
C LEU A 706 -5.75 -18.27 5.32
N SER A 707 -6.34 -17.71 6.38
CA SER A 707 -7.73 -18.00 6.76
C SER A 707 -8.79 -17.48 5.78
N ARG A 708 -8.39 -16.65 4.80
CA ARG A 708 -9.27 -16.04 3.78
C ARG A 708 -9.11 -16.65 2.38
N SER A 709 -8.07 -17.45 2.17
CA SER A 709 -7.88 -18.28 0.97
C SER A 709 -8.57 -19.62 1.14
#